data_AF-A0A4W4FWL8-F1
#
_entry.id   AF-A0A4W4FWL8-F1
#
_cell.length_a   1.000
_cell.length_b   1.000
_cell.length_c   1.000
_cell.angle_alpha   90.00
_cell.angle_beta   90.00
_cell.angle_gamma   90.00
#
_symmetry.space_group_name_H-M   'P 1'
#
loop_
_entity.id
_entity.type
_entity.pdbx_description
1 polymer ?
#
loop_
_entity_poly.entity_id
_entity_poly.type
_entity_poly.pdbx_seq_one_letter_code
_entity_poly.pdbx_strand_id
1 'polypeptide(L)'
;MANAVLNEVGWDDGFAIPVANAENKAVEDEIKRKQKEKSEVENKLSNCKDRINAMTEHLKNVRQELGHTQALCRAREKENESEVHFKALAERETGRLRQEIAQLENELGSLREKKNSQENNIFKANQKLEELKSQLNWDQQTLDAWLEESARRDEDTMAIAKYAQQDEGRIRELTLSIEKLTLEANQKRKALDSELTETITAQISLDKIAETFRQAHAERQELLRQWESTIEQMRRRDQEMQQGTMLLAEANQAIRQRQALVQEKQSFLSSEVQNNRDCERKISATERQAAQLRQQYQEQENDRARLRDELETLKGTVDRTATEVEAMRSHHVSGIRRLQDAQQHNTTLGEKLQAVTEAALSVEERAVQMEQLLRDQEHTIKEIETQLQRQREVLFRKSQELQALRANEKSAVAELSGSQTILSNLESRLSKLDQNALKQQEIIHNQDFQIQVLERKMARLCGELGTEEKETLEKRTAELMKALEEKRKTAATLTIQLKRVQDDIRCVRKEMEKTRAEKRNLTTRIEELHLFNDTSDKELKKLCLKKQDRMVEDNLLKLETKRLSELLSGRADGVLSLERRRLQLQTAMRERQEEIRLHTEMLAKQLRTTDQERQMLSAEVHERLSKIDKMKKRYEILTVAMAAPEGEEEKSQAYYVIKAAQEKEELQREGDNLDAKIRKMEKEIKALENTLHVCSCFTHGFSEYQEKLRLQEQKRAAEEKYKFKRRQIRELQEDIEVSAIGRSAQSEKTNDVQARILALSKDLTSQQDKLDRVAKQCKRLTKEIRSAKKTREETFEEQDIELRGLKDCNKTISKMLLEVMEQQPDLQATLQMYFIQANIPLSSPASTPSSRQSSKTSSARSSASLR
;
A
#
# COMPACT_ATOMS: atom_id res chain seq x y z
N MET A 1 -165.56 36.38 70.66
CA MET A 1 -166.39 37.60 70.74
C MET A 1 -167.83 37.24 71.16
N ALA A 2 -168.00 36.33 72.13
CA ALA A 2 -169.33 35.79 72.50
C ALA A 2 -169.56 35.73 74.03
N ASN A 3 -168.72 36.41 74.82
CA ASN A 3 -168.88 36.52 76.28
C ASN A 3 -169.96 37.54 76.68
N ALA A 4 -170.51 38.31 75.75
CA ALA A 4 -171.37 39.46 76.07
C ALA A 4 -172.81 39.10 76.46
N VAL A 5 -173.29 37.89 76.15
CA VAL A 5 -174.72 37.51 76.28
C VAL A 5 -174.96 36.48 77.40
N LEU A 6 -173.93 35.76 77.86
CA LEU A 6 -174.08 34.79 78.96
C LEU A 6 -174.18 35.46 80.34
N ASN A 7 -173.54 36.62 80.51
CA ASN A 7 -173.53 37.35 81.78
C ASN A 7 -174.94 37.79 82.26
N GLU A 8 -175.88 38.09 81.35
CA GLU A 8 -177.23 38.53 81.72
C GLU A 8 -178.14 37.37 82.20
N VAL A 9 -177.76 36.12 81.94
CA VAL A 9 -178.44 34.92 82.49
C VAL A 9 -177.86 34.53 83.86
N GLY A 10 -176.84 35.26 84.34
CA GLY A 10 -176.16 34.95 85.61
C GLY A 10 -175.29 33.69 85.56
N TRP A 11 -174.93 33.22 84.36
CA TRP A 11 -174.09 32.04 84.15
C TRP A 11 -172.60 32.42 84.13
N ASP A 12 -172.04 32.67 85.31
CA ASP A 12 -170.60 32.85 85.55
C ASP A 12 -170.14 31.77 86.55
N ASP A 13 -170.48 30.51 86.22
CA ASP A 13 -170.56 29.41 87.17
C ASP A 13 -169.19 28.80 87.52
N GLY A 14 -168.48 29.49 88.42
CA GLY A 14 -167.63 28.85 89.43
C GLY A 14 -168.46 28.08 90.48
N PHE A 15 -169.55 27.44 90.05
CA PHE A 15 -170.67 27.03 90.90
C PHE A 15 -170.55 25.56 91.31
N ALA A 16 -170.26 25.33 92.58
CA ALA A 16 -170.13 23.98 93.14
C ALA A 16 -171.51 23.31 93.31
N ILE A 17 -172.01 22.66 92.25
CA ILE A 17 -173.21 21.81 92.32
C ILE A 17 -172.94 20.64 93.29
N PRO A 18 -173.71 20.47 94.39
CA PRO A 18 -173.40 19.45 95.38
C PRO A 18 -173.72 18.02 94.91
N VAL A 19 -172.66 17.20 94.86
CA VAL A 19 -172.64 15.74 95.12
C VAL A 19 -173.66 14.86 94.38
N ALA A 20 -173.18 14.16 93.33
CA ALA A 20 -173.50 12.75 93.13
C ALA A 20 -172.40 12.04 92.31
N ASN A 21 -171.85 10.95 92.89
CA ASN A 21 -170.85 10.04 92.31
C ASN A 21 -169.45 10.61 91.99
N ALA A 22 -168.45 9.73 91.90
CA ALA A 22 -167.02 10.09 91.87
C ALA A 22 -166.44 10.37 90.47
N GLU A 23 -167.07 9.85 89.41
CA GLU A 23 -166.50 9.78 88.05
C GLU A 23 -166.28 11.16 87.43
N ASN A 24 -167.23 12.09 87.63
CA ASN A 24 -167.18 13.44 87.06
C ASN A 24 -165.97 14.26 87.52
N LYS A 25 -165.35 13.93 88.67
CA LYS A 25 -164.22 14.69 89.22
C LYS A 25 -162.90 14.42 88.49
N ALA A 26 -162.77 13.32 87.75
CA ALA A 26 -161.55 12.97 87.03
C ALA A 26 -161.36 13.73 85.70
N VAL A 27 -162.45 14.19 85.08
CA VAL A 27 -162.44 14.75 83.71
C VAL A 27 -161.90 16.19 83.67
N GLU A 28 -162.10 16.97 84.73
CA GLU A 28 -161.79 18.40 84.74
C GLU A 28 -160.28 18.70 84.81
N ASP A 29 -159.49 17.85 85.49
CA ASP A 29 -158.05 18.04 85.67
C ASP A 29 -157.25 17.77 84.38
N GLU A 30 -157.71 16.86 83.53
CA GLU A 30 -157.00 16.51 82.29
C GLU A 30 -157.01 17.66 81.26
N ILE A 31 -158.10 18.44 81.19
CA ILE A 31 -158.23 19.58 80.27
C ILE A 31 -157.18 20.66 80.57
N LYS A 32 -156.95 20.95 81.86
CA LYS A 32 -156.01 22.00 82.33
C LYS A 32 -154.56 21.63 82.00
N ARG A 33 -154.21 20.35 81.98
CA ARG A 33 -152.88 19.85 81.59
C ARG A 33 -152.56 20.15 80.11
N LYS A 34 -153.52 19.88 79.21
CA LYS A 34 -153.32 19.94 77.75
C LYS A 34 -152.98 21.32 77.20
N GLN A 35 -153.47 22.39 77.83
CA GLN A 35 -153.19 23.76 77.38
C GLN A 35 -151.74 24.19 77.62
N LYS A 36 -151.08 23.66 78.67
CA LYS A 36 -149.70 23.99 79.03
C LYS A 36 -148.66 23.37 78.10
N GLU A 37 -148.93 22.15 77.63
CA GLU A 37 -148.04 21.38 76.73
C GLU A 37 -147.78 22.13 75.41
N LYS A 38 -148.75 22.92 74.90
CA LYS A 38 -148.64 23.59 73.59
C LYS A 38 -147.55 24.67 73.55
N SER A 39 -147.54 25.59 74.50
CA SER A 39 -146.67 26.78 74.49
C SER A 39 -145.17 26.47 74.55
N GLU A 40 -144.79 25.30 75.10
CA GLU A 40 -143.38 24.90 75.13
C GLU A 40 -142.84 24.44 73.77
N VAL A 41 -143.70 23.95 72.87
CA VAL A 41 -143.27 23.40 71.58
C VAL A 41 -142.94 24.52 70.59
N GLU A 42 -143.73 25.60 70.59
CA GLU A 42 -143.56 26.74 69.68
C GLU A 42 -142.20 27.44 69.90
N ASN A 43 -141.79 27.63 71.16
CA ASN A 43 -140.47 28.20 71.51
C ASN A 43 -139.29 27.31 71.06
N LYS A 44 -139.41 25.98 71.20
CA LYS A 44 -138.37 25.02 70.79
C LYS A 44 -138.14 25.04 69.27
N LEU A 45 -139.17 25.36 68.48
CA LEU A 45 -139.09 25.44 67.02
C LEU A 45 -138.29 26.66 66.52
N SER A 46 -138.31 27.79 67.24
CA SER A 46 -137.57 29.00 66.84
C SER A 46 -136.07 28.77 66.90
N ASN A 47 -135.56 28.36 68.07
CA ASN A 47 -134.13 28.18 68.34
C ASN A 47 -133.43 27.21 67.37
N CYS A 48 -134.17 26.25 66.81
CA CYS A 48 -133.67 25.31 65.80
C CYS A 48 -133.39 25.99 64.45
N LYS A 49 -134.14 27.01 64.05
CA LYS A 49 -133.98 27.70 62.76
C LYS A 49 -132.71 28.55 62.73
N ASP A 50 -132.48 29.34 63.77
CA ASP A 50 -131.33 30.26 63.85
C ASP A 50 -130.00 29.49 63.83
N ARG A 51 -129.95 28.34 64.52
CA ARG A 51 -128.81 27.41 64.49
C ARG A 51 -128.53 26.85 63.09
N ILE A 52 -129.56 26.52 62.30
CA ILE A 52 -129.40 26.01 60.94
C ILE A 52 -128.79 27.09 60.02
N ASN A 53 -129.24 28.34 60.15
CA ASN A 53 -128.70 29.46 59.38
C ASN A 53 -127.21 29.65 59.65
N ALA A 54 -126.80 29.77 60.92
CA ALA A 54 -125.40 29.95 61.32
C ALA A 54 -124.48 28.80 60.85
N MET A 55 -124.93 27.54 60.93
CA MET A 55 -124.17 26.40 60.41
C MET A 55 -124.01 26.42 58.88
N THR A 56 -125.00 26.97 58.16
CA THR A 56 -124.99 27.06 56.70
C THR A 56 -123.96 28.09 56.21
N GLU A 57 -123.84 29.25 56.87
CA GLU A 57 -122.82 30.25 56.56
C GLU A 57 -121.41 29.75 56.87
N HIS A 58 -121.20 29.09 58.02
CA HIS A 58 -119.90 28.49 58.35
C HIS A 58 -119.46 27.46 57.29
N LEU A 59 -120.39 26.61 56.82
CA LEU A 59 -120.12 25.62 55.78
C LEU A 59 -119.79 26.25 54.41
N LYS A 60 -120.35 27.43 54.11
CA LYS A 60 -119.97 28.22 52.93
C LYS A 60 -118.52 28.71 53.02
N ASN A 61 -118.11 29.23 54.18
CA ASN A 61 -116.75 29.73 54.41
C ASN A 61 -115.71 28.59 54.33
N VAL A 62 -115.99 27.43 54.96
CA VAL A 62 -115.11 26.25 54.88
C VAL A 62 -114.91 25.77 53.43
N ARG A 63 -115.95 25.84 52.59
CA ARG A 63 -115.83 25.52 51.15
C ARG A 63 -114.96 26.52 50.38
N GLN A 64 -114.96 27.80 50.78
CA GLN A 64 -114.11 28.82 50.17
C GLN A 64 -112.64 28.61 50.54
N GLU A 65 -112.32 28.35 51.81
CA GLU A 65 -110.96 28.02 52.26
C GLU A 65 -110.41 26.73 51.64
N LEU A 66 -111.26 25.72 51.43
CA LEU A 66 -110.89 24.52 50.66
C LEU A 66 -110.53 24.86 49.20
N GLY A 67 -111.23 25.82 48.57
CA GLY A 67 -110.89 26.31 47.24
C GLY A 67 -109.55 27.07 47.20
N HIS A 68 -109.30 27.95 48.18
CA HIS A 68 -108.05 28.70 48.30
C HIS A 68 -106.85 27.79 48.54
N THR A 69 -106.97 26.81 49.45
CA THR A 69 -105.90 25.83 49.73
C THR A 69 -105.62 24.92 48.53
N GLN A 70 -106.64 24.44 47.80
CA GLN A 70 -106.44 23.67 46.56
C GLN A 70 -105.74 24.49 45.46
N ALA A 71 -106.04 25.78 45.33
CA ALA A 71 -105.32 26.67 44.42
C ALA A 71 -103.85 26.84 44.81
N LEU A 72 -103.55 26.97 46.11
CA LEU A 72 -102.17 27.07 46.61
C LEU A 72 -101.37 25.78 46.38
N CYS A 73 -101.95 24.61 46.60
CA CYS A 73 -101.31 23.32 46.28
C CYS A 73 -100.94 23.22 44.80
N ARG A 74 -101.87 23.58 43.90
CA ARG A 74 -101.62 23.60 42.45
C ARG A 74 -100.58 24.62 41.99
N ALA A 75 -100.34 25.68 42.77
CA ALA A 75 -99.22 26.59 42.53
C ALA A 75 -97.89 25.92 42.92
N ARG A 76 -97.81 25.30 44.11
CA ARG A 76 -96.61 24.57 44.57
C ARG A 76 -96.25 23.37 43.70
N GLU A 77 -97.25 22.66 43.16
CA GLU A 77 -97.04 21.58 42.18
C GLU A 77 -96.29 22.10 40.94
N LYS A 78 -96.73 23.22 40.36
CA LYS A 78 -96.10 23.87 39.19
C LYS A 78 -94.73 24.48 39.48
N GLU A 79 -94.53 25.03 40.68
CA GLU A 79 -93.22 25.50 41.13
C GLU A 79 -92.22 24.33 41.16
N ASN A 80 -92.59 23.20 41.77
CA ASN A 80 -91.78 21.98 41.82
C ASN A 80 -91.52 21.39 40.41
N GLU A 81 -92.51 21.37 39.51
CA GLU A 81 -92.30 21.02 38.10
C GLU A 81 -91.25 21.91 37.43
N SER A 82 -91.27 23.22 37.71
CA SER A 82 -90.29 24.17 37.18
C SER A 82 -88.89 23.96 37.77
N GLU A 83 -88.76 23.69 39.07
CA GLU A 83 -87.49 23.39 39.72
C GLU A 83 -86.86 22.10 39.18
N VAL A 84 -87.66 21.05 38.96
CA VAL A 84 -87.22 19.80 38.32
C VAL A 84 -86.72 20.08 36.89
N HIS A 85 -87.40 20.94 36.13
CA HIS A 85 -86.96 21.34 34.80
C HIS A 85 -85.64 22.15 34.83
N PHE A 86 -85.50 23.13 35.73
CA PHE A 86 -84.25 23.88 35.88
C PHE A 86 -83.08 23.00 36.32
N LYS A 87 -83.31 22.05 37.23
CA LYS A 87 -82.33 21.04 37.62
C LYS A 87 -81.90 20.19 36.43
N ALA A 88 -82.84 19.70 35.62
CA ALA A 88 -82.54 18.91 34.43
C ALA A 88 -81.73 19.68 33.37
N LEU A 89 -81.92 21.01 33.25
CA LEU A 89 -81.07 21.86 32.41
C LEU A 89 -79.65 22.00 32.99
N ALA A 90 -79.51 22.25 34.29
CA ALA A 90 -78.20 22.32 34.94
C ALA A 90 -77.42 20.99 34.88
N GLU A 91 -78.10 19.85 35.00
CA GLU A 91 -77.49 18.53 34.84
C GLU A 91 -77.04 18.26 33.39
N ARG A 92 -77.74 18.80 32.38
CA ARG A 92 -77.31 18.73 30.97
C ARG A 92 -76.09 19.61 30.69
N GLU A 93 -76.09 20.87 31.11
CA GLU A 93 -74.95 21.77 30.90
C GLU A 93 -73.72 21.31 31.69
N THR A 94 -73.86 20.83 32.94
CA THR A 94 -72.72 20.25 33.66
C THR A 94 -72.25 18.93 33.05
N GLY A 95 -73.14 18.13 32.45
CA GLY A 95 -72.78 16.96 31.65
C GLY A 95 -71.95 17.33 30.41
N ARG A 96 -72.40 18.35 29.66
CA ARG A 96 -71.70 18.91 28.50
C ARG A 96 -70.33 19.48 28.88
N LEU A 97 -70.26 20.33 29.89
CA LEU A 97 -68.99 20.93 30.35
C LEU A 97 -67.97 19.87 30.79
N ARG A 98 -68.41 18.75 31.39
CA ARG A 98 -67.53 17.60 31.69
C ARG A 98 -66.98 16.93 30.43
N GLN A 99 -67.76 16.86 29.34
CA GLN A 99 -67.29 16.33 28.06
C GLN A 99 -66.28 17.28 27.41
N GLU A 100 -66.53 18.60 27.44
CA GLU A 100 -65.59 19.62 26.93
C GLU A 100 -64.29 19.62 27.74
N ILE A 101 -64.34 19.53 29.08
CA ILE A 101 -63.16 19.37 29.94
C ILE A 101 -62.39 18.10 29.60
N ALA A 102 -63.05 16.94 29.48
CA ALA A 102 -62.39 15.69 29.15
C ALA A 102 -61.74 15.71 27.74
N GLN A 103 -62.33 16.42 26.78
CA GLN A 103 -61.71 16.64 25.46
C GLN A 103 -60.43 17.46 25.60
N LEU A 104 -60.48 18.60 26.32
CA LEU A 104 -59.32 19.46 26.56
C LEU A 104 -58.21 18.76 27.36
N GLU A 105 -58.55 17.90 28.32
CA GLU A 105 -57.58 17.09 29.06
C GLU A 105 -56.85 16.08 28.16
N ASN A 106 -57.57 15.43 27.24
CA ASN A 106 -56.97 14.53 26.24
C ASN A 106 -56.10 15.30 25.23
N GLU A 107 -56.52 16.48 24.77
CA GLU A 107 -55.72 17.35 23.91
C GLU A 107 -54.43 17.78 24.61
N LEU A 108 -54.51 18.25 25.86
CA LEU A 108 -53.37 18.58 26.70
C LEU A 108 -52.44 17.39 26.94
N GLY A 109 -52.98 16.18 27.08
CA GLY A 109 -52.22 14.92 27.08
C GLY A 109 -51.40 14.78 25.80
N SER A 110 -52.05 14.84 24.63
CA SER A 110 -51.38 14.73 23.33
C SER A 110 -50.33 15.82 23.10
N LEU A 111 -50.56 17.03 23.64
CA LEU A 111 -49.61 18.15 23.55
C LEU A 111 -48.39 17.94 24.45
N ARG A 112 -48.55 17.35 25.63
CA ARG A 112 -47.42 16.92 26.48
C ARG A 112 -46.61 15.82 25.82
N GLU A 113 -47.26 14.82 25.22
CA GLU A 113 -46.57 13.77 24.47
C GLU A 113 -45.78 14.31 23.28
N LYS A 114 -46.40 15.19 22.47
CA LYS A 114 -45.74 15.91 21.37
C LYS A 114 -44.54 16.72 21.87
N LYS A 115 -44.72 17.51 22.94
CA LYS A 115 -43.64 18.27 23.59
C LYS A 115 -42.48 17.34 24.01
N ASN A 116 -42.77 16.28 24.77
CA ASN A 116 -41.77 15.32 25.24
C ASN A 116 -41.04 14.66 24.05
N SER A 117 -41.74 14.36 22.95
CA SER A 117 -41.10 13.82 21.73
C SER A 117 -40.15 14.83 21.07
N GLN A 118 -40.50 16.11 21.07
CA GLN A 118 -39.66 17.19 20.54
C GLN A 118 -38.45 17.45 21.44
N GLU A 119 -38.61 17.50 22.76
CA GLU A 119 -37.50 17.64 23.72
C GLU A 119 -36.51 16.47 23.61
N ASN A 120 -37.00 15.23 23.47
CA ASN A 120 -36.15 14.06 23.21
C ASN A 120 -35.41 14.13 21.85
N ASN A 121 -36.03 14.70 20.82
CA ASN A 121 -35.40 14.89 19.52
C ASN A 121 -34.35 16.02 19.54
N ILE A 122 -34.63 17.11 20.26
CA ILE A 122 -33.67 18.21 20.50
C ILE A 122 -32.47 17.69 21.30
N PHE A 123 -32.69 16.88 22.34
CA PHE A 123 -31.60 16.26 23.10
C PHE A 123 -30.70 15.38 22.20
N LYS A 124 -31.30 14.51 21.38
CA LYS A 124 -30.56 13.68 20.41
C LYS A 124 -29.83 14.50 19.34
N ALA A 125 -30.41 15.63 18.91
CA ALA A 125 -29.76 16.53 17.96
C ALA A 125 -28.57 17.25 18.60
N ASN A 126 -28.71 17.74 19.83
CA ASN A 126 -27.64 18.37 20.59
C ASN A 126 -26.49 17.39 20.90
N GLN A 127 -26.81 16.14 21.25
CA GLN A 127 -25.79 15.09 21.44
C GLN A 127 -24.97 14.89 20.15
N LYS A 128 -25.63 14.70 19.01
CA LYS A 128 -24.96 14.58 17.70
C LYS A 128 -24.15 15.81 17.31
N LEU A 129 -24.61 17.00 17.69
CA LEU A 129 -23.91 18.26 17.45
C LEU A 129 -22.62 18.32 18.28
N GLU A 130 -22.64 17.86 19.53
CA GLU A 130 -21.44 17.78 20.38
C GLU A 130 -20.48 16.66 19.95
N GLU A 131 -20.99 15.51 19.51
CA GLU A 131 -20.21 14.46 18.85
C GLU A 131 -19.47 15.01 17.62
N LEU A 132 -20.19 15.71 16.72
CA LEU A 132 -19.60 16.34 15.52
C LEU A 132 -18.62 17.46 15.84
N LYS A 133 -18.84 18.27 16.88
CA LYS A 133 -17.82 19.24 17.38
C LYS A 133 -16.57 18.52 17.87
N SER A 134 -16.71 17.45 18.63
CA SER A 134 -15.57 16.70 19.18
C SER A 134 -14.73 16.08 18.06
N GLN A 135 -15.41 15.57 17.02
CA GLN A 135 -14.76 15.09 15.80
C GLN A 135 -14.07 16.25 15.06
N LEU A 136 -14.76 17.36 14.79
CA LEU A 136 -14.17 18.52 14.09
C LEU A 136 -12.94 19.08 14.81
N ASN A 137 -12.93 19.11 16.15
CA ASN A 137 -11.76 19.51 16.92
C ASN A 137 -10.60 18.51 16.78
N TRP A 138 -10.88 17.21 16.67
CA TRP A 138 -9.86 16.18 16.43
C TRP A 138 -9.33 16.21 14.98
N ASP A 139 -10.22 16.42 14.01
CA ASP A 139 -9.89 16.60 12.59
C ASP A 139 -9.02 17.87 12.40
N GLN A 140 -9.31 18.95 13.15
CA GLN A 140 -8.47 20.16 13.20
C GLN A 140 -7.10 19.88 13.84
N GLN A 141 -7.05 19.26 15.02
CA GLN A 141 -5.78 18.95 15.71
C GLN A 141 -4.89 17.99 14.89
N THR A 142 -5.48 17.06 14.14
CA THR A 142 -4.71 16.18 13.26
C THR A 142 -4.26 16.90 11.99
N LEU A 143 -5.07 17.80 11.42
CA LEU A 143 -4.64 18.67 10.31
C LEU A 143 -3.46 19.56 10.71
N ASP A 144 -3.53 20.22 11.87
CA ASP A 144 -2.45 21.09 12.36
C ASP A 144 -1.15 20.30 12.60
N ALA A 145 -1.24 19.09 13.17
CA ALA A 145 -0.09 18.20 13.32
C ALA A 145 0.49 17.71 11.97
N TRP A 146 -0.34 17.48 10.95
CA TRP A 146 0.11 17.16 9.59
C TRP A 146 0.80 18.37 8.91
N LEU A 147 0.33 19.59 9.17
CA LEU A 147 0.95 20.81 8.66
C LEU A 147 2.30 21.07 9.32
N GLU A 148 2.43 20.89 10.64
CA GLU A 148 3.73 20.93 11.34
C GLU A 148 4.72 19.89 10.79
N GLU A 149 4.29 18.64 10.63
CA GLU A 149 5.16 17.57 10.11
C GLU A 149 5.53 17.78 8.63
N SER A 150 4.66 18.43 7.84
CA SER A 150 5.02 18.87 6.48
C SER A 150 6.09 19.96 6.52
N ALA A 151 5.89 21.01 7.33
CA ALA A 151 6.84 22.11 7.44
C ALA A 151 8.23 21.63 7.90
N ARG A 152 8.30 20.70 8.85
CA ARG A 152 9.57 20.08 9.28
C ARG A 152 10.26 19.30 8.15
N ARG A 153 9.50 18.61 7.29
CA ARG A 153 10.06 17.93 6.10
C ARG A 153 10.50 18.90 5.01
N ASP A 154 9.82 20.03 4.87
CA ASP A 154 10.26 21.11 3.97
C ASP A 154 11.56 21.75 4.50
N GLU A 155 11.70 21.95 5.82
CA GLU A 155 12.96 22.37 6.45
C GLU A 155 14.10 21.33 6.28
N ASP A 156 13.84 20.04 6.53
CA ASP A 156 14.82 18.96 6.33
C ASP A 156 15.27 18.85 4.86
N THR A 157 14.33 18.95 3.90
CA THR A 157 14.69 18.90 2.47
C THR A 157 15.45 20.14 2.01
N MET A 158 15.16 21.33 2.56
CA MET A 158 16.00 22.51 2.34
C MET A 158 17.40 22.35 2.95
N ALA A 159 17.53 21.72 4.13
CA ALA A 159 18.83 21.41 4.74
C ALA A 159 19.64 20.42 3.88
N ILE A 160 19.01 19.34 3.40
CA ILE A 160 19.62 18.36 2.48
C ILE A 160 20.06 19.04 1.17
N ALA A 161 19.21 19.88 0.57
CA ALA A 161 19.56 20.61 -0.65
C ALA A 161 20.75 21.58 -0.44
N LYS A 162 20.83 22.23 0.72
CA LYS A 162 21.95 23.09 1.10
C LYS A 162 23.26 22.31 1.27
N TYR A 163 23.22 21.13 1.91
CA TYR A 163 24.41 20.26 2.00
C TYR A 163 24.82 19.73 0.62
N ALA A 164 23.88 19.29 -0.21
CA ALA A 164 24.18 18.87 -1.58
C ALA A 164 24.85 19.99 -2.41
N GLN A 165 24.41 21.25 -2.26
CA GLN A 165 25.05 22.41 -2.92
C GLN A 165 26.48 22.67 -2.41
N GLN A 166 26.74 22.44 -1.12
CA GLN A 166 28.08 22.52 -0.52
C GLN A 166 28.98 21.39 -1.04
N ASP A 167 28.47 20.16 -1.12
CA ASP A 167 29.19 19.02 -1.68
C ASP A 167 29.48 19.20 -3.18
N GLU A 168 28.53 19.72 -3.98
CA GLU A 168 28.80 20.11 -5.37
C GLU A 168 29.88 21.19 -5.48
N GLY A 169 29.93 22.13 -4.53
CA GLY A 169 31.02 23.10 -4.42
C GLY A 169 32.36 22.40 -4.20
N ARG A 170 32.42 21.51 -3.20
CA ARG A 170 33.63 20.79 -2.82
C ARG A 170 34.11 19.80 -3.89
N ILE A 171 33.19 19.15 -4.59
CA ILE A 171 33.50 18.29 -5.74
C ILE A 171 34.17 19.12 -6.85
N ARG A 172 33.63 20.30 -7.19
CA ARG A 172 34.25 21.19 -8.20
C ARG A 172 35.65 21.65 -7.80
N GLU A 173 35.88 22.00 -6.53
CA GLU A 173 37.22 22.31 -6.02
C GLU A 173 38.20 21.15 -6.19
N LEU A 174 37.76 19.93 -5.83
CA LEU A 174 38.58 18.71 -5.93
C LEU A 174 38.86 18.33 -7.39
N THR A 175 37.88 18.43 -8.29
CA THR A 175 38.07 18.22 -9.74
C THR A 175 39.11 19.20 -10.29
N LEU A 176 38.99 20.50 -10.00
CA LEU A 176 39.98 21.50 -10.42
C LEU A 176 41.38 21.24 -9.82
N SER A 177 41.46 20.68 -8.62
CA SER A 177 42.74 20.27 -8.02
C SER A 177 43.34 19.04 -8.72
N ILE A 178 42.52 18.06 -9.11
CA ILE A 178 42.95 16.89 -9.88
C ILE A 178 43.43 17.31 -11.28
N GLU A 179 42.69 18.19 -11.97
CA GLU A 179 43.08 18.73 -13.27
C GLU A 179 44.45 19.41 -13.20
N LYS A 180 44.70 20.28 -12.21
CA LYS A 180 46.01 20.91 -11.99
C LYS A 180 47.12 19.88 -11.78
N LEU A 181 46.92 18.92 -10.87
CA LEU A 181 47.92 17.89 -10.56
C LEU A 181 48.20 16.97 -11.76
N THR A 182 47.19 16.63 -12.58
CA THR A 182 47.40 15.86 -13.82
C THR A 182 48.12 16.68 -14.89
N LEU A 183 47.91 17.99 -14.96
CA LEU A 183 48.62 18.88 -15.87
C LEU A 183 50.09 19.01 -15.47
N GLU A 184 50.38 19.22 -14.18
CA GLU A 184 51.74 19.19 -13.62
C GLU A 184 52.44 17.84 -13.85
N ALA A 185 51.73 16.72 -13.66
CA ALA A 185 52.29 15.39 -13.89
C ALA A 185 52.63 15.16 -15.38
N ASN A 186 51.78 15.66 -16.30
CA ASN A 186 52.07 15.62 -17.74
C ASN A 186 53.24 16.55 -18.13
N GLN A 187 53.40 17.71 -17.48
CA GLN A 187 54.58 18.57 -17.66
C GLN A 187 55.86 17.87 -17.17
N LYS A 188 55.84 17.29 -15.97
CA LYS A 188 56.97 16.53 -15.40
C LYS A 188 57.34 15.32 -16.26
N ARG A 189 56.36 14.60 -16.82
CA ARG A 189 56.65 13.51 -17.79
C ARG A 189 57.32 14.05 -19.06
N LYS A 190 56.80 15.13 -19.67
CA LYS A 190 57.43 15.73 -20.86
C LYS A 190 58.87 16.18 -20.60
N ALA A 191 59.17 16.71 -19.42
CA ALA A 191 60.54 17.08 -19.03
C ALA A 191 61.44 15.83 -18.88
N LEU A 192 60.93 14.76 -18.26
CA LEU A 192 61.65 13.47 -18.20
C LEU A 192 61.88 12.88 -19.60
N ASP A 193 60.88 12.98 -20.49
CA ASP A 193 60.98 12.52 -21.88
C ASP A 193 62.08 13.30 -22.64
N SER A 194 62.20 14.62 -22.45
CA SER A 194 63.27 15.43 -23.07
C SER A 194 64.66 15.11 -22.49
N GLU A 195 64.82 15.07 -21.17
CA GLU A 195 66.07 14.72 -20.49
C GLU A 195 66.56 13.31 -20.90
N LEU A 196 65.63 12.37 -21.09
CA LEU A 196 65.92 11.04 -21.62
C LEU A 196 66.40 11.10 -23.08
N THR A 197 65.76 11.89 -23.95
CA THR A 197 66.25 12.04 -25.34
C THR A 197 67.62 12.72 -25.40
N GLU A 198 67.87 13.74 -24.59
CA GLU A 198 69.17 14.41 -24.51
C GLU A 198 70.26 13.42 -24.03
N THR A 199 69.99 12.66 -22.96
CA THR A 199 70.87 11.59 -22.47
C THR A 199 71.18 10.54 -23.55
N ILE A 200 70.18 10.11 -24.32
CA ILE A 200 70.37 9.15 -25.43
C ILE A 200 71.22 9.76 -26.55
N THR A 201 70.99 11.02 -26.93
CA THR A 201 71.83 11.68 -27.96
C THR A 201 73.27 11.90 -27.49
N ALA A 202 73.48 12.22 -26.21
CA ALA A 202 74.80 12.31 -25.61
C ALA A 202 75.52 10.95 -25.66
N GLN A 203 74.85 9.86 -25.27
CA GLN A 203 75.41 8.50 -25.35
C GLN A 203 75.78 8.13 -26.79
N ILE A 204 74.90 8.36 -27.77
CA ILE A 204 75.19 8.12 -29.20
C ILE A 204 76.41 8.94 -29.67
N SER A 205 76.56 10.19 -29.21
CA SER A 205 77.72 11.01 -29.53
C SER A 205 79.02 10.46 -28.94
N LEU A 206 78.99 9.97 -27.69
CA LEU A 206 80.14 9.34 -27.03
C LEU A 206 80.54 8.03 -27.70
N ASP A 207 79.57 7.19 -28.08
CA ASP A 207 79.83 5.95 -28.81
C ASP A 207 80.44 6.24 -30.19
N LYS A 208 79.95 7.26 -30.90
CA LYS A 208 80.51 7.70 -32.18
C LYS A 208 81.92 8.26 -32.03
N ILE A 209 82.19 9.04 -30.97
CA ILE A 209 83.53 9.51 -30.63
C ILE A 209 84.45 8.31 -30.35
N ALA A 210 84.00 7.31 -29.59
CA ALA A 210 84.74 6.09 -29.31
C ALA A 210 85.00 5.22 -30.56
N GLU A 211 84.12 5.24 -31.57
CA GLU A 211 84.40 4.67 -32.89
C GLU A 211 85.50 5.43 -33.62
N THR A 212 85.42 6.77 -33.68
CA THR A 212 86.45 7.57 -34.37
C THR A 212 87.83 7.46 -33.70
N PHE A 213 87.90 7.33 -32.37
CA PHE A 213 89.15 7.03 -31.67
C PHE A 213 89.71 5.64 -32.04
N ARG A 214 88.86 4.62 -32.21
CA ARG A 214 89.28 3.28 -32.67
C ARG A 214 89.80 3.33 -34.11
N GLN A 215 89.15 4.08 -34.99
CA GLN A 215 89.59 4.30 -36.38
C GLN A 215 90.95 5.03 -36.44
N ALA A 216 91.07 6.18 -35.80
CA ALA A 216 92.31 6.96 -35.74
C ALA A 216 93.48 6.18 -35.08
N HIS A 217 93.19 5.29 -34.12
CA HIS A 217 94.22 4.40 -33.57
C HIS A 217 94.67 3.34 -34.58
N ALA A 218 93.75 2.73 -35.34
CA ALA A 218 94.11 1.77 -36.40
C ALA A 218 94.92 2.43 -37.53
N GLU A 219 94.51 3.63 -37.97
CA GLU A 219 95.24 4.45 -38.95
C GLU A 219 96.66 4.78 -38.45
N ARG A 220 96.81 5.15 -37.18
CA ARG A 220 98.11 5.39 -36.55
C ARG A 220 98.99 4.14 -36.53
N GLN A 221 98.43 2.96 -36.25
CA GLN A 221 99.19 1.70 -36.25
C GLN A 221 99.68 1.33 -37.65
N GLU A 222 98.85 1.51 -38.68
CA GLU A 222 99.27 1.28 -40.07
C GLU A 222 100.32 2.30 -40.54
N LEU A 223 100.20 3.58 -40.15
CA LEU A 223 101.24 4.59 -40.40
C LEU A 223 102.57 4.24 -39.71
N LEU A 224 102.55 3.70 -38.48
CA LEU A 224 103.74 3.21 -37.79
C LEU A 224 104.37 2.03 -38.55
N ARG A 225 103.56 1.04 -38.96
CA ARG A 225 104.02 -0.12 -39.74
C ARG A 225 104.64 0.28 -41.09
N GLN A 226 104.09 1.31 -41.74
CA GLN A 226 104.66 1.89 -42.95
C GLN A 226 106.00 2.59 -42.68
N TRP A 227 106.09 3.39 -41.59
CA TRP A 227 107.34 4.01 -41.14
C TRP A 227 108.42 2.96 -40.86
N GLU A 228 108.12 1.93 -40.09
CA GLU A 228 109.02 0.80 -39.80
C GLU A 228 109.54 0.16 -41.09
N SER A 229 108.66 -0.10 -42.07
CA SER A 229 109.05 -0.63 -43.38
C SER A 229 109.99 0.31 -44.16
N THR A 230 109.76 1.62 -44.13
CA THR A 230 110.68 2.59 -44.77
C THR A 230 112.04 2.65 -44.08
N ILE A 231 112.10 2.51 -42.74
CA ILE A 231 113.35 2.44 -41.97
C ILE A 231 114.12 1.15 -42.29
N GLU A 232 113.43 0.01 -42.47
CA GLU A 232 114.08 -1.21 -42.96
C GLU A 232 114.64 -1.05 -44.38
N GLN A 233 113.89 -0.44 -45.30
CA GLN A 233 114.37 -0.19 -46.66
C GLN A 233 115.59 0.73 -46.68
N MET A 234 115.61 1.77 -45.84
CA MET A 234 116.77 2.64 -45.64
C MET A 234 117.99 1.85 -45.14
N ARG A 235 117.83 1.04 -44.08
CA ARG A 235 118.92 0.20 -43.54
C ARG A 235 119.49 -0.78 -44.57
N ARG A 236 118.66 -1.35 -45.46
CA ARG A 236 119.11 -2.20 -46.57
C ARG A 236 119.90 -1.39 -47.60
N ARG A 237 119.43 -0.20 -47.97
CA ARG A 237 120.15 0.73 -48.86
C ARG A 237 121.49 1.18 -48.29
N ASP A 238 121.60 1.39 -46.98
CA ASP A 238 122.88 1.73 -46.34
C ASP A 238 123.87 0.55 -46.38
N GLN A 239 123.40 -0.68 -46.22
CA GLN A 239 124.22 -1.89 -46.37
C GLN A 239 124.68 -2.10 -47.82
N GLU A 240 123.80 -1.90 -48.81
CA GLU A 240 124.13 -1.90 -50.24
C GLU A 240 125.19 -0.82 -50.56
N MET A 241 125.05 0.38 -49.99
CA MET A 241 126.00 1.49 -50.15
C MET A 241 127.37 1.16 -49.54
N GLN A 242 127.42 0.56 -48.35
CA GLN A 242 128.65 0.11 -47.71
C GLN A 242 129.38 -0.93 -48.59
N GLN A 243 128.66 -1.92 -49.13
CA GLN A 243 129.24 -2.88 -50.09
C GLN A 243 129.79 -2.18 -51.35
N GLY A 244 129.06 -1.20 -51.89
CA GLY A 244 129.53 -0.37 -53.00
C GLY A 244 130.82 0.40 -52.70
N THR A 245 130.98 0.95 -51.47
CA THR A 245 132.21 1.63 -51.07
C THR A 245 133.42 0.70 -50.94
N MET A 246 133.21 -0.56 -50.51
CA MET A 246 134.27 -1.56 -50.46
C MET A 246 134.79 -1.90 -51.87
N LEU A 247 133.89 -2.18 -52.82
CA LEU A 247 134.25 -2.47 -54.21
C LEU A 247 134.96 -1.29 -54.89
N LEU A 248 134.57 -0.04 -54.56
CA LEU A 248 135.28 1.16 -55.02
C LEU A 248 136.70 1.27 -54.44
N ALA A 249 136.93 0.84 -53.19
CA ALA A 249 138.27 0.86 -52.60
C ALA A 249 139.21 -0.14 -53.32
N GLU A 250 138.74 -1.36 -53.59
CA GLU A 250 139.45 -2.39 -54.35
C GLU A 250 139.81 -1.92 -55.77
N ALA A 251 138.84 -1.35 -56.48
CA ALA A 251 139.05 -0.80 -57.83
C ALA A 251 140.11 0.32 -57.83
N ASN A 252 140.09 1.22 -56.85
CA ASN A 252 141.09 2.29 -56.72
C ASN A 252 142.49 1.74 -56.41
N GLN A 253 142.61 0.65 -55.67
CA GLN A 253 143.90 -0.01 -55.43
C GLN A 253 144.50 -0.59 -56.72
N ALA A 254 143.67 -1.24 -57.56
CA ALA A 254 144.10 -1.75 -58.87
C ALA A 254 144.50 -0.64 -59.85
N ILE A 255 143.83 0.53 -59.82
CA ILE A 255 144.21 1.70 -60.62
C ILE A 255 145.62 2.20 -60.25
N ARG A 256 145.92 2.33 -58.95
CA ARG A 256 147.24 2.78 -58.46
C ARG A 256 148.37 1.84 -58.92
N GLN A 257 148.15 0.53 -58.86
CA GLN A 257 149.10 -0.47 -59.35
C GLN A 257 149.39 -0.33 -60.86
N ARG A 258 148.35 -0.09 -61.68
CA ARG A 258 148.52 0.15 -63.12
C ARG A 258 149.22 1.48 -63.44
N GLN A 259 148.96 2.54 -62.66
CA GLN A 259 149.61 3.83 -62.86
C GLN A 259 151.14 3.78 -62.62
N ALA A 260 151.60 3.02 -61.63
CA ALA A 260 153.03 2.82 -61.38
C ALA A 260 153.75 2.18 -62.60
N LEU A 261 153.15 1.13 -63.17
CA LEU A 261 153.67 0.46 -64.39
C LEU A 261 153.74 1.40 -65.60
N VAL A 262 152.78 2.33 -65.75
CA VAL A 262 152.80 3.32 -66.85
C VAL A 262 153.94 4.32 -66.69
N GLN A 263 154.21 4.80 -65.46
CA GLN A 263 155.34 5.70 -65.19
C GLN A 263 156.69 5.04 -65.52
N GLU A 264 156.85 3.76 -65.19
CA GLU A 264 158.06 2.98 -65.52
C GLU A 264 158.28 2.85 -67.05
N LYS A 265 157.22 2.77 -67.86
CA LYS A 265 157.36 2.75 -69.33
C LYS A 265 157.60 4.15 -69.92
N GLN A 266 157.11 5.21 -69.28
CA GLN A 266 157.36 6.59 -69.71
C GLN A 266 158.82 7.02 -69.50
N SER A 267 159.46 6.62 -68.39
CA SER A 267 160.87 6.91 -68.16
C SER A 267 161.77 6.23 -69.20
N PHE A 268 161.53 4.95 -69.50
CA PHE A 268 162.27 4.20 -70.53
C PHE A 268 162.20 4.86 -71.93
N LEU A 269 161.03 5.34 -72.34
CA LEU A 269 160.86 6.04 -73.61
C LEU A 269 161.67 7.35 -73.68
N SER A 270 161.79 8.06 -72.55
CA SER A 270 162.49 9.35 -72.49
C SER A 270 164.00 9.24 -72.76
N SER A 271 164.63 8.14 -72.33
CA SER A 271 166.05 7.85 -72.61
C SER A 271 166.33 7.66 -74.12
N GLU A 272 165.50 6.88 -74.82
CA GLU A 272 165.69 6.60 -76.25
C GLU A 272 165.48 7.84 -77.13
N VAL A 273 164.52 8.71 -76.77
CA VAL A 273 164.30 9.99 -77.47
C VAL A 273 165.52 10.91 -77.36
N GLN A 274 166.22 10.91 -76.22
CA GLN A 274 167.42 11.73 -76.04
C GLN A 274 168.62 11.16 -76.84
N ASN A 275 168.74 9.84 -76.91
CA ASN A 275 169.80 9.14 -77.65
C ASN A 275 169.78 9.50 -79.15
N ASN A 276 168.59 9.55 -79.77
CA ASN A 276 168.42 9.90 -81.19
C ASN A 276 168.85 11.34 -81.51
N ARG A 277 168.56 12.32 -80.63
CA ARG A 277 168.94 13.74 -80.82
C ARG A 277 170.45 13.95 -80.93
N ASP A 278 171.25 13.12 -80.26
CA ASP A 278 172.71 13.22 -80.29
C ASP A 278 173.31 12.61 -81.58
N CYS A 279 172.54 11.82 -82.33
CA CYS A 279 172.86 11.40 -83.70
C CYS A 279 172.52 12.49 -84.72
N GLU A 280 171.34 13.13 -84.62
CA GLU A 280 170.91 14.21 -85.53
C GLU A 280 171.93 15.37 -85.57
N ARG A 281 172.50 15.75 -84.40
CA ARG A 281 173.53 16.80 -84.31
C ARG A 281 174.80 16.49 -85.10
N LYS A 282 175.15 15.21 -85.29
CA LYS A 282 176.34 14.80 -86.06
C LYS A 282 176.11 14.94 -87.57
N ILE A 283 174.91 14.57 -88.04
CA ILE A 283 174.48 14.74 -89.44
C ILE A 283 174.44 16.24 -89.78
N SER A 284 173.84 17.04 -88.89
CA SER A 284 173.74 18.50 -89.02
C SER A 284 175.09 19.23 -89.13
N ALA A 285 176.22 18.57 -88.83
CA ALA A 285 177.57 19.13 -88.92
C ALA A 285 178.24 18.84 -90.26
N THR A 286 178.10 17.63 -90.80
CA THR A 286 178.70 17.23 -92.08
C THR A 286 178.01 17.93 -93.27
N GLU A 287 176.70 18.15 -93.18
CA GLU A 287 175.93 18.88 -94.21
C GLU A 287 176.44 20.32 -94.43
N ARG A 288 176.92 21.00 -93.37
CA ARG A 288 177.43 22.38 -93.48
C ARG A 288 178.74 22.45 -94.27
N GLN A 289 179.63 21.47 -94.11
CA GLN A 289 180.85 21.38 -94.92
C GLN A 289 180.50 21.10 -96.40
N ALA A 290 179.50 20.24 -96.64
CA ALA A 290 179.00 19.94 -97.97
C ALA A 290 178.26 21.12 -98.65
N ALA A 291 177.83 22.14 -97.90
CA ALA A 291 177.26 23.38 -98.44
C ALA A 291 178.35 24.37 -98.86
N GLN A 292 179.37 24.57 -98.02
CA GLN A 292 180.47 25.54 -98.29
C GLN A 292 181.20 25.25 -99.61
N LEU A 293 181.49 23.98 -99.91
CA LEU A 293 182.15 23.57 -101.16
C LEU A 293 181.29 23.81 -102.41
N ARG A 294 179.95 23.80 -102.30
CA ARG A 294 179.04 24.10 -103.43
C ARG A 294 178.99 25.58 -103.74
N GLN A 295 179.03 26.43 -102.70
CA GLN A 295 178.96 27.88 -102.88
C GLN A 295 180.19 28.42 -103.64
N GLN A 296 181.39 27.94 -103.30
CA GLN A 296 182.64 28.28 -104.01
C GLN A 296 182.61 27.87 -105.50
N TYR A 297 182.00 26.74 -105.81
CA TYR A 297 181.80 26.29 -107.20
C TYR A 297 180.83 27.21 -107.97
N GLN A 298 179.72 27.58 -107.34
CA GLN A 298 178.68 28.44 -107.95
C GLN A 298 179.18 29.85 -108.28
N GLU A 299 180.09 30.41 -107.48
CA GLU A 299 180.69 31.72 -107.72
C GLU A 299 181.57 31.74 -108.98
N GLN A 300 182.39 30.70 -109.20
CA GLN A 300 183.21 30.55 -110.42
C GLN A 300 182.36 30.36 -111.69
N GLU A 301 181.23 29.64 -111.59
CA GLU A 301 180.33 29.40 -112.72
C GLU A 301 179.65 30.69 -113.21
N ASN A 302 179.37 31.64 -112.31
CA ASN A 302 178.67 32.90 -112.60
C ASN A 302 179.52 33.91 -113.39
N ASP A 303 180.81 34.05 -113.09
CA ASP A 303 181.67 35.00 -113.81
C ASP A 303 181.91 34.56 -115.27
N ARG A 304 181.85 33.25 -115.54
CA ARG A 304 181.88 32.69 -116.90
C ARG A 304 180.60 32.97 -117.70
N ALA A 305 179.47 33.19 -117.05
CA ALA A 305 178.20 33.50 -117.71
C ALA A 305 178.15 34.95 -118.20
N ARG A 306 178.54 35.92 -117.35
CA ARG A 306 178.48 37.36 -117.66
C ARG A 306 179.24 37.74 -118.94
N LEU A 307 180.40 37.13 -119.18
CA LEU A 307 181.21 37.34 -120.40
C LEU A 307 180.64 36.67 -121.67
N ARG A 308 179.56 35.90 -121.56
CA ARG A 308 178.85 35.30 -122.70
C ARG A 308 177.63 36.13 -123.10
N ASP A 309 176.89 36.64 -122.13
CA ASP A 309 175.62 37.35 -122.36
C ASP A 309 175.81 38.68 -123.13
N GLU A 310 176.93 39.38 -122.92
CA GLU A 310 177.31 40.58 -123.69
C GLU A 310 177.55 40.31 -125.19
N LEU A 311 177.74 39.04 -125.60
CA LEU A 311 177.96 38.65 -126.99
C LEU A 311 176.66 38.20 -127.70
N GLU A 312 175.61 37.86 -126.94
CA GLU A 312 174.33 37.37 -127.45
C GLU A 312 173.30 38.50 -127.65
N THR A 313 173.42 39.58 -126.89
CA THR A 313 172.54 40.77 -126.96
C THR A 313 172.55 41.52 -128.31
N LEU A 314 173.53 41.25 -129.19
CA LEU A 314 173.58 41.76 -130.56
C LEU A 314 172.89 40.85 -131.62
N LYS A 315 172.24 39.75 -131.22
CA LYS A 315 171.61 38.78 -132.15
C LYS A 315 170.08 38.66 -132.09
N GLY A 316 169.43 39.14 -131.02
CA GLY A 316 168.01 38.83 -130.74
C GLY A 316 166.94 39.75 -131.35
N THR A 317 167.29 40.78 -132.12
CA THR A 317 166.40 41.91 -132.48
C THR A 317 165.41 41.65 -133.63
N VAL A 318 165.16 40.40 -134.02
CA VAL A 318 164.49 40.07 -135.31
C VAL A 318 163.17 39.31 -135.17
N ASP A 319 163.08 38.29 -134.32
CA ASP A 319 161.96 37.32 -134.32
C ASP A 319 160.71 37.80 -133.56
N ARG A 320 160.15 38.84 -134.16
CA ARG A 320 158.80 39.38 -134.00
C ARG A 320 157.69 38.31 -133.98
N THR A 321 156.54 38.74 -133.45
CA THR A 321 155.19 38.35 -133.94
C THR A 321 154.80 36.88 -133.85
N ALA A 322 154.88 36.28 -132.66
CA ALA A 322 153.99 35.20 -132.22
C ALA A 322 153.97 35.09 -130.67
N THR A 323 152.83 35.10 -129.94
CA THR A 323 151.48 35.64 -130.22
C THR A 323 150.73 35.82 -128.87
N GLU A 324 149.48 36.31 -128.89
CA GLU A 324 148.64 36.61 -127.72
C GLU A 324 148.39 35.44 -126.74
N VAL A 325 148.57 35.68 -125.43
CA VAL A 325 148.11 34.87 -124.26
C VAL A 325 148.07 35.84 -123.04
N GLU A 326 146.97 36.34 -122.47
CA GLU A 326 145.81 35.73 -121.77
C GLU A 326 146.17 34.95 -120.47
N ALA A 327 145.67 35.19 -119.24
CA ALA A 327 144.87 36.24 -118.58
C ALA A 327 145.10 36.19 -117.03
N MET A 328 144.53 37.11 -116.20
CA MET A 328 144.91 37.36 -114.77
C MET A 328 143.71 37.87 -113.90
N ARG A 329 143.62 37.92 -112.53
CA ARG A 329 144.28 37.32 -111.31
C ARG A 329 143.46 37.70 -110.03
N SER A 330 143.34 36.83 -108.99
CA SER A 330 142.62 37.10 -107.70
C SER A 330 142.73 35.95 -106.66
N HIS A 331 142.47 36.03 -105.33
CA HIS A 331 142.72 37.04 -104.26
C HIS A 331 142.67 36.36 -102.83
N HIS A 332 142.51 37.07 -101.70
CA HIS A 332 142.81 36.56 -100.32
C HIS A 332 142.26 37.46 -99.13
N VAL A 333 142.53 37.12 -97.82
CA VAL A 333 142.56 37.97 -96.54
C VAL A 333 141.38 37.94 -95.49
N SER A 334 141.62 38.21 -94.16
CA SER A 334 140.61 38.48 -93.05
C SER A 334 141.14 39.12 -91.69
N GLY A 335 140.26 39.71 -90.80
CA GLY A 335 140.50 40.15 -89.37
C GLY A 335 139.68 41.40 -88.84
N ILE A 336 139.63 41.94 -87.57
CA ILE A 336 139.74 41.45 -86.14
C ILE A 336 139.53 42.58 -85.01
N ARG A 337 138.92 42.28 -83.80
CA ARG A 337 138.87 43.01 -82.44
C ARG A 337 138.10 44.38 -82.26
N ARG A 338 137.65 44.94 -81.07
CA ARG A 338 137.31 44.54 -79.64
C ARG A 338 136.42 45.61 -78.86
N LEU A 339 136.17 45.46 -77.53
CA LEU A 339 135.23 46.19 -76.55
C LEU A 339 135.74 47.56 -75.97
N GLN A 340 135.03 48.45 -75.21
CA GLN A 340 134.27 48.31 -73.91
C GLN A 340 133.63 49.64 -73.33
N ASP A 341 132.65 49.53 -72.39
CA ASP A 341 132.06 50.39 -71.29
C ASP A 341 132.07 51.95 -71.20
N ALA A 342 130.92 52.58 -70.78
CA ALA A 342 130.65 53.09 -69.40
C ALA A 342 129.45 54.09 -69.22
N GLN A 343 128.67 53.94 -68.12
CA GLN A 343 127.84 54.93 -67.34
C GLN A 343 126.89 55.94 -68.05
N GLN A 344 125.55 55.85 -67.90
CA GLN A 344 124.64 56.23 -66.77
C GLN A 344 124.06 57.68 -66.83
N HIS A 345 122.72 57.83 -66.93
CA HIS A 345 121.86 58.28 -65.81
C HIS A 345 120.34 58.26 -66.13
N ASN A 346 119.68 57.22 -65.61
CA ASN A 346 118.52 57.20 -64.70
C ASN A 346 117.55 58.42 -64.56
N THR A 347 116.28 58.09 -64.28
CA THR A 347 115.18 58.85 -63.62
C THR A 347 114.23 59.77 -64.42
N THR A 348 113.03 59.94 -63.85
CA THR A 348 111.89 60.83 -64.23
C THR A 348 111.26 60.55 -65.61
N LEU A 349 109.99 60.14 -65.77
CA LEU A 349 108.73 60.43 -65.06
C LEU A 349 108.41 61.94 -65.02
N GLY A 350 107.33 62.33 -65.70
CA GLY A 350 106.97 63.73 -65.96
C GLY A 350 106.88 64.00 -67.47
N GLU A 351 105.85 64.66 -68.01
CA GLU A 351 104.66 65.18 -67.33
C GLU A 351 103.46 65.24 -68.29
N LYS A 352 102.26 65.53 -67.76
CA LYS A 352 101.05 65.75 -68.55
C LYS A 352 100.96 67.25 -68.94
N LEU A 353 99.99 67.56 -69.81
CA LEU A 353 99.55 68.90 -70.28
C LEU A 353 100.36 69.52 -71.44
N GLN A 354 99.63 69.84 -72.51
CA GLN A 354 99.35 71.20 -73.03
C GLN A 354 100.33 72.32 -72.56
N ALA A 355 100.83 73.23 -73.41
CA ALA A 355 100.19 73.86 -74.58
C ALA A 355 101.18 74.59 -75.53
N VAL A 356 100.75 74.89 -76.78
CA VAL A 356 100.82 76.19 -77.53
C VAL A 356 102.16 76.99 -77.48
N THR A 357 102.86 77.38 -78.58
CA THR A 357 102.43 78.24 -79.72
C THR A 357 103.42 78.29 -80.93
N GLU A 358 102.88 78.71 -82.08
CA GLU A 358 103.36 79.28 -83.39
C GLU A 358 104.81 79.80 -83.68
N ALA A 359 105.30 79.55 -84.93
CA ALA A 359 106.01 80.45 -85.90
C ALA A 359 106.42 79.62 -87.16
N ALA A 360 106.10 79.93 -88.44
CA ALA A 360 106.57 80.99 -89.38
C ALA A 360 108.10 80.97 -89.67
N LEU A 361 108.65 81.03 -90.90
CA LEU A 361 108.12 81.16 -92.30
C LEU A 361 109.16 80.61 -93.34
N SER A 362 108.96 80.79 -94.67
CA SER A 362 109.68 80.09 -95.76
C SER A 362 110.52 80.94 -96.74
N VAL A 363 111.56 80.31 -97.34
CA VAL A 363 112.33 80.72 -98.56
C VAL A 363 112.89 79.41 -99.21
N GLU A 364 113.61 79.40 -100.35
CA GLU A 364 113.18 79.42 -101.77
C GLU A 364 114.39 78.99 -102.66
N GLU A 365 114.25 78.88 -104.00
CA GLU A 365 115.34 78.72 -105.02
C GLU A 365 116.15 77.39 -105.00
N ARG A 366 116.75 76.81 -106.07
CA ARG A 366 116.79 76.92 -107.56
C ARG A 366 116.82 75.47 -108.13
N ALA A 367 116.39 75.07 -109.33
CA ALA A 367 116.31 75.69 -110.67
C ALA A 367 117.64 75.72 -111.48
N VAL A 368 117.99 74.60 -112.15
CA VAL A 368 119.08 74.54 -113.16
C VAL A 368 118.77 73.63 -114.38
N GLN A 369 118.37 72.37 -114.20
CA GLN A 369 118.33 71.37 -115.30
C GLN A 369 117.10 71.46 -116.23
N MET A 370 116.77 72.67 -116.67
CA MET A 370 115.72 72.99 -117.66
C MET A 370 116.21 72.86 -119.12
N GLU A 371 117.53 72.91 -119.35
CA GLU A 371 118.09 73.28 -120.66
C GLU A 371 118.31 72.14 -121.67
N GLN A 372 118.25 70.87 -121.26
CA GLN A 372 118.41 69.75 -122.20
C GLN A 372 117.14 69.41 -123.00
N LEU A 373 115.96 69.84 -122.53
CA LEU A 373 114.67 69.54 -123.18
C LEU A 373 114.33 70.51 -124.34
N LEU A 374 115.09 71.61 -124.50
CA LEU A 374 114.79 72.68 -125.45
C LEU A 374 115.24 72.40 -126.89
N ARG A 375 116.39 71.74 -127.09
CA ARG A 375 117.02 71.64 -128.43
C ARG A 375 116.23 70.77 -129.42
N ASP A 376 115.52 69.76 -128.94
CA ASP A 376 114.70 68.89 -129.79
C ASP A 376 113.37 69.57 -130.17
N GLN A 377 112.89 70.54 -129.38
CA GLN A 377 111.65 71.26 -129.68
C GLN A 377 111.83 72.27 -130.82
N GLU A 378 112.99 72.92 -130.95
CA GLU A 378 113.26 73.93 -131.99
C GLU A 378 113.08 73.40 -133.42
N HIS A 379 113.24 72.08 -133.62
CA HIS A 379 113.04 71.46 -134.93
C HIS A 379 111.56 71.23 -135.30
N THR A 380 110.64 71.21 -134.31
CA THR A 380 109.20 70.98 -134.53
C THR A 380 108.41 72.27 -134.83
N ILE A 381 108.89 73.41 -134.33
CA ILE A 381 108.18 74.70 -134.41
C ILE A 381 107.95 75.15 -135.87
N LYS A 382 108.92 74.89 -136.76
CA LYS A 382 108.90 75.35 -138.17
C LYS A 382 107.83 74.70 -139.05
N GLU A 383 107.25 73.57 -138.66
CA GLU A 383 106.16 72.94 -139.43
C GLU A 383 104.78 73.48 -139.01
N ILE A 384 104.61 73.81 -137.72
CA ILE A 384 103.33 74.22 -137.12
C ILE A 384 102.84 75.56 -137.70
N GLU A 385 103.76 76.50 -137.96
CA GLU A 385 103.42 77.83 -138.51
C GLU A 385 102.65 77.75 -139.84
N THR A 386 102.93 76.74 -140.67
CA THR A 386 102.25 76.54 -141.96
C THR A 386 100.79 76.12 -141.84
N GLN A 387 100.40 75.49 -140.72
CA GLN A 387 99.05 74.99 -140.48
C GLN A 387 98.13 76.09 -139.93
N LEU A 388 98.68 77.01 -139.12
CA LEU A 388 97.94 78.07 -138.45
C LEU A 388 97.18 78.98 -139.43
N GLN A 389 97.77 79.24 -140.60
CA GLN A 389 97.22 80.15 -141.61
C GLN A 389 95.86 79.66 -142.15
N ARG A 390 95.66 78.35 -142.30
CA ARG A 390 94.43 77.75 -142.86
C ARG A 390 93.22 77.80 -141.92
N GLN A 391 93.43 77.84 -140.59
CA GLN A 391 92.30 77.82 -139.65
C GLN A 391 91.57 79.17 -139.53
N ARG A 392 92.24 80.28 -139.88
CA ARG A 392 91.67 81.64 -139.73
C ARG A 392 90.48 81.92 -140.66
N GLU A 393 90.45 81.33 -141.86
CA GLU A 393 89.36 81.54 -142.82
C GLU A 393 88.05 80.82 -142.42
N VAL A 394 88.15 79.69 -141.73
CA VAL A 394 86.99 78.89 -141.28
C VAL A 394 86.21 79.60 -140.17
N LEU A 395 86.93 80.27 -139.26
CA LEU A 395 86.34 81.00 -138.13
C LEU A 395 85.36 82.10 -138.56
N PHE A 396 85.66 82.83 -139.63
CA PHE A 396 84.82 83.95 -140.08
C PHE A 396 83.41 83.49 -140.50
N ARG A 397 83.31 82.41 -141.28
CA ARG A 397 82.02 81.88 -141.75
C ARG A 397 81.12 81.41 -140.61
N LYS A 398 81.70 80.76 -139.59
CA LYS A 398 80.95 80.28 -138.41
C LYS A 398 80.44 81.42 -137.50
N SER A 399 80.98 82.63 -137.62
CA SER A 399 80.50 83.79 -136.86
C SER A 399 79.11 84.26 -137.32
N GLN A 400 78.83 84.28 -138.63
CA GLN A 400 77.54 84.74 -139.17
C GLN A 400 76.38 83.78 -138.85
N GLU A 401 76.58 82.46 -138.97
CA GLU A 401 75.55 81.46 -138.65
C GLU A 401 75.07 81.58 -137.18
N LEU A 402 76.01 81.84 -136.26
CA LEU A 402 75.75 81.97 -134.82
C LEU A 402 74.83 83.17 -134.50
N GLN A 403 74.91 84.25 -135.28
CA GLN A 403 74.10 85.44 -135.05
C GLN A 403 72.62 85.25 -135.42
N ALA A 404 72.33 84.43 -136.44
CA ALA A 404 70.95 84.08 -136.81
C ALA A 404 70.26 83.19 -135.75
N LEU A 405 70.98 82.19 -135.22
CA LEU A 405 70.44 81.28 -134.20
C LEU A 405 70.02 82.01 -132.91
N ARG A 406 70.77 83.04 -132.50
CA ARG A 406 70.46 83.92 -131.35
C ARG A 406 69.18 84.75 -131.50
N ALA A 407 68.65 84.91 -132.72
CA ALA A 407 67.36 85.58 -132.91
C ALA A 407 66.20 84.62 -132.57
N ASN A 408 66.26 83.38 -133.06
CA ASN A 408 65.24 82.36 -132.83
C ASN A 408 65.20 81.92 -131.35
N GLU A 409 66.37 81.81 -130.71
CA GLU A 409 66.52 81.55 -129.27
C GLU A 409 65.63 82.46 -128.41
N LYS A 410 65.65 83.78 -128.68
CA LYS A 410 64.86 84.76 -127.92
C LYS A 410 63.35 84.60 -128.09
N SER A 411 62.88 84.12 -129.24
CA SER A 411 61.45 83.86 -129.47
C SER A 411 60.97 82.67 -128.64
N ALA A 412 61.74 81.57 -128.64
CA ALA A 412 61.41 80.38 -127.86
C ALA A 412 61.40 80.63 -126.34
N VAL A 413 62.31 81.47 -125.84
CA VAL A 413 62.35 81.86 -124.42
C VAL A 413 61.06 82.57 -123.97
N ALA A 414 60.45 83.39 -124.84
CA ALA A 414 59.18 84.05 -124.53
C ALA A 414 58.03 83.03 -124.35
N GLU A 415 57.87 82.10 -125.29
CA GLU A 415 56.84 81.05 -125.24
C GLU A 415 57.03 80.09 -124.05
N LEU A 416 58.29 79.76 -123.72
CA LEU A 416 58.62 78.99 -122.52
C LEU A 416 58.21 79.72 -121.24
N SER A 417 58.46 81.03 -121.11
CA SER A 417 58.07 81.79 -119.92
C SER A 417 56.55 81.88 -119.74
N GLY A 418 55.79 82.03 -120.83
CA GLY A 418 54.32 81.94 -120.80
C GLY A 418 53.86 80.56 -120.30
N SER A 419 54.43 79.49 -120.86
CA SER A 419 54.13 78.09 -120.49
C SER A 419 54.43 77.79 -119.02
N GLN A 420 55.53 78.32 -118.47
CA GLN A 420 55.89 78.19 -117.06
C GLN A 420 54.85 78.80 -116.11
N THR A 421 54.26 79.95 -116.45
CA THR A 421 53.20 80.54 -115.61
C THR A 421 51.92 79.71 -115.59
N ILE A 422 51.61 78.98 -116.66
CA ILE A 422 50.46 78.06 -116.72
C ILE A 422 50.73 76.81 -115.87
N LEU A 423 51.94 76.24 -115.97
CA LEU A 423 52.37 75.12 -115.13
C LEU A 423 52.28 75.44 -113.64
N SER A 424 52.85 76.56 -113.19
CA SER A 424 52.83 76.95 -111.76
C SER A 424 51.40 77.12 -111.22
N ASN A 425 50.47 77.65 -112.03
CA ASN A 425 49.06 77.73 -111.65
C ASN A 425 48.42 76.33 -111.49
N LEU A 426 48.74 75.39 -112.38
CA LEU A 426 48.25 74.00 -112.29
C LEU A 426 48.85 73.26 -111.09
N GLU A 427 50.15 73.39 -110.83
CA GLU A 427 50.84 72.85 -109.65
C GLU A 427 50.20 73.34 -108.34
N SER A 428 49.88 74.63 -108.25
CA SER A 428 49.18 75.22 -107.09
C SER A 428 47.78 74.65 -106.85
N ARG A 429 47.14 74.10 -107.90
CA ARG A 429 45.82 73.45 -107.84
C ARG A 429 45.94 71.97 -107.53
N LEU A 430 47.00 71.31 -108.02
CA LEU A 430 47.34 69.92 -107.73
C LEU A 430 47.65 69.75 -106.24
N SER A 431 48.55 70.58 -105.69
CA SER A 431 48.91 70.58 -104.26
C SER A 431 47.69 70.78 -103.32
N LYS A 432 46.69 71.57 -103.74
CA LYS A 432 45.43 71.74 -102.98
C LYS A 432 44.54 70.50 -103.00
N LEU A 433 44.59 69.68 -104.05
CA LEU A 433 43.90 68.39 -104.10
C LEU A 433 44.64 67.35 -103.26
N ASP A 434 45.97 67.31 -103.32
CA ASP A 434 46.79 66.40 -102.51
C ASP A 434 46.59 66.63 -101.00
N GLN A 435 46.58 67.90 -100.56
CA GLN A 435 46.27 68.25 -99.16
C GLN A 435 44.86 67.85 -98.71
N ASN A 436 43.90 67.73 -99.64
CA ASN A 436 42.55 67.26 -99.32
C ASN A 436 42.47 65.73 -99.31
N ALA A 437 43.22 65.05 -100.18
CA ALA A 437 43.34 63.59 -100.18
C ALA A 437 43.99 63.07 -98.88
N LEU A 438 45.06 63.73 -98.40
CA LEU A 438 45.70 63.40 -97.13
C LEU A 438 44.74 63.53 -95.94
N LYS A 439 43.96 64.62 -95.87
CA LYS A 439 42.92 64.79 -94.82
C LYS A 439 41.82 63.72 -94.90
N GLN A 440 41.48 63.25 -96.09
CA GLN A 440 40.54 62.15 -96.25
C GLN A 440 41.13 60.82 -95.75
N GLN A 441 42.41 60.55 -96.00
CA GLN A 441 43.11 59.38 -95.43
C GLN A 441 43.19 59.44 -93.89
N GLU A 442 43.49 60.60 -93.31
CA GLU A 442 43.46 60.81 -91.86
C GLU A 442 42.06 60.52 -91.25
N ILE A 443 40.99 60.99 -91.91
CA ILE A 443 39.61 60.72 -91.47
C ILE A 443 39.28 59.23 -91.55
N ILE A 444 39.66 58.55 -92.64
CA ILE A 444 39.44 57.11 -92.84
C ILE A 444 40.17 56.31 -91.75
N HIS A 445 41.47 56.54 -91.54
CA HIS A 445 42.22 55.80 -90.51
C HIS A 445 41.70 56.02 -89.08
N ASN A 446 41.20 57.23 -88.77
CA ASN A 446 40.53 57.49 -87.48
C ASN A 446 39.18 56.74 -87.36
N GLN A 447 38.46 56.54 -88.46
CA GLN A 447 37.22 55.75 -88.48
C GLN A 447 37.53 54.25 -88.39
N ASP A 448 38.50 53.73 -89.13
CA ASP A 448 38.97 52.33 -89.06
C ASP A 448 39.37 51.94 -87.64
N PHE A 449 40.10 52.81 -86.93
CA PHE A 449 40.49 52.57 -85.54
C PHE A 449 39.27 52.50 -84.61
N GLN A 450 38.28 53.37 -84.79
CA GLN A 450 37.04 53.33 -84.00
C GLN A 450 36.22 52.07 -84.30
N ILE A 451 36.16 51.64 -85.57
CA ILE A 451 35.53 50.38 -86.00
C ILE A 451 36.19 49.20 -85.28
N GLN A 452 37.53 49.05 -85.34
CA GLN A 452 38.23 47.96 -84.64
C GLN A 452 37.99 47.94 -83.12
N VAL A 453 37.86 49.11 -82.48
CA VAL A 453 37.56 49.21 -81.05
C VAL A 453 36.11 48.80 -80.75
N LEU A 454 35.17 49.06 -81.66
CA LEU A 454 33.78 48.62 -81.55
C LEU A 454 33.63 47.13 -81.85
N GLU A 455 34.29 46.60 -82.87
CA GLU A 455 34.33 45.16 -83.19
C GLU A 455 34.87 44.33 -82.02
N ARG A 456 35.97 44.76 -81.39
CA ARG A 456 36.52 44.10 -80.19
C ARG A 456 35.62 44.17 -78.96
N LYS A 457 34.67 45.13 -78.90
CA LYS A 457 33.61 45.18 -77.88
C LYS A 457 32.43 44.28 -78.24
N MET A 458 32.03 44.27 -79.52
CA MET A 458 30.99 43.41 -80.07
C MET A 458 31.33 41.93 -79.87
N ALA A 459 32.54 41.50 -80.23
CA ALA A 459 33.00 40.11 -80.04
C ALA A 459 32.83 39.64 -78.58
N ARG A 460 33.30 40.44 -77.61
CA ARG A 460 33.13 40.15 -76.17
C ARG A 460 31.66 40.08 -75.73
N LEU A 461 30.81 40.97 -76.26
CA LEU A 461 29.37 40.99 -75.97
C LEU A 461 28.63 39.81 -76.63
N CYS A 462 29.11 39.32 -77.77
CA CYS A 462 28.61 38.13 -78.46
C CYS A 462 29.10 36.80 -77.84
N GLY A 463 29.96 36.84 -76.81
CA GLY A 463 30.49 35.67 -76.13
C GLY A 463 31.81 35.12 -76.70
N GLU A 464 32.43 35.80 -77.66
CA GLU A 464 33.79 35.52 -78.12
C GLU A 464 34.80 36.11 -77.11
N LEU A 465 34.91 35.42 -75.97
CA LEU A 465 35.99 35.60 -75.00
C LEU A 465 37.31 35.04 -75.53
N GLY A 466 38.44 35.49 -74.99
CA GLY A 466 39.73 34.86 -75.28
C GLY A 466 39.73 33.38 -74.89
N THR A 467 40.48 32.53 -75.60
CA THR A 467 40.54 31.09 -75.32
C THR A 467 40.93 30.80 -73.87
N GLU A 468 41.82 31.61 -73.28
CA GLU A 468 42.24 31.52 -71.88
C GLU A 468 41.13 31.92 -70.89
N GLU A 469 40.35 32.97 -71.20
CA GLU A 469 39.19 33.39 -70.40
C GLU A 469 38.09 32.33 -70.44
N LYS A 470 37.86 31.73 -71.63
CA LYS A 470 36.93 30.62 -71.80
C LYS A 470 37.39 29.38 -71.03
N GLU A 471 38.65 28.96 -71.18
CA GLU A 471 39.21 27.82 -70.46
C GLU A 471 39.16 28.00 -68.93
N THR A 472 39.43 29.21 -68.42
CA THR A 472 39.40 29.47 -66.97
C THR A 472 37.97 29.45 -66.43
N LEU A 473 36.99 29.97 -67.17
CA LEU A 473 35.57 29.84 -66.82
C LEU A 473 35.09 28.38 -66.92
N GLU A 474 35.47 27.64 -67.96
CA GLU A 474 35.13 26.21 -68.12
C GLU A 474 35.71 25.38 -66.96
N LYS A 475 37.00 25.54 -66.64
CA LYS A 475 37.63 24.93 -65.45
C LYS A 475 36.87 25.28 -64.17
N ARG A 476 36.46 26.55 -64.00
CA ARG A 476 35.70 26.99 -62.82
C ARG A 476 34.29 26.39 -62.75
N THR A 477 33.60 26.22 -63.89
CA THR A 477 32.32 25.49 -63.91
C THR A 477 32.48 24.00 -63.64
N ALA A 478 33.57 23.36 -64.10
CA ALA A 478 33.88 21.96 -63.79
C ALA A 478 34.17 21.76 -62.29
N GLU A 479 34.94 22.67 -61.66
CA GLU A 479 35.14 22.70 -60.21
C GLU A 479 33.81 22.84 -59.45
N LEU A 480 32.96 23.79 -59.84
CA LEU A 480 31.67 24.03 -59.20
C LEU A 480 30.69 22.85 -59.39
N MET A 481 30.65 22.22 -60.57
CA MET A 481 29.87 21.01 -60.81
C MET A 481 30.37 19.84 -59.98
N LYS A 482 31.69 19.64 -59.87
CA LYS A 482 32.29 18.59 -59.02
C LYS A 482 31.93 18.82 -57.54
N ALA A 483 32.08 20.05 -57.05
CA ALA A 483 31.70 20.43 -55.69
C ALA A 483 30.19 20.23 -55.43
N LEU A 484 29.32 20.61 -56.37
CA LEU A 484 27.88 20.36 -56.29
C LEU A 484 27.57 18.86 -56.18
N GLU A 485 28.23 18.04 -56.98
CA GLU A 485 28.01 16.59 -57.02
C GLU A 485 28.57 15.88 -55.77
N GLU A 486 29.67 16.38 -55.21
CA GLU A 486 30.17 15.97 -53.88
C GLU A 486 29.18 16.34 -52.77
N LYS A 487 28.61 17.56 -52.78
CA LYS A 487 27.56 17.96 -51.81
C LYS A 487 26.27 17.17 -51.97
N ARG A 488 25.87 16.79 -53.20
CA ARG A 488 24.75 15.87 -53.46
C ARG A 488 25.02 14.49 -52.85
N LYS A 489 26.23 13.96 -53.02
CA LYS A 489 26.65 12.68 -52.43
C LYS A 489 26.62 12.72 -50.89
N THR A 490 27.12 13.78 -50.26
CA THR A 490 27.04 13.91 -48.79
C THR A 490 25.60 14.13 -48.30
N ALA A 491 24.77 14.87 -49.02
CA ALA A 491 23.34 14.98 -48.69
C ALA A 491 22.61 13.62 -48.78
N ALA A 492 22.95 12.80 -49.79
CA ALA A 492 22.40 11.45 -49.94
C ALA A 492 22.85 10.51 -48.81
N THR A 493 24.13 10.50 -48.42
CA THR A 493 24.61 9.66 -47.31
C THR A 493 24.04 10.12 -45.97
N LEU A 494 23.95 11.42 -45.71
CA LEU A 494 23.28 11.98 -44.52
C LEU A 494 21.78 11.60 -44.49
N THR A 495 21.09 11.60 -45.64
CA THR A 495 19.68 11.17 -45.72
C THR A 495 19.53 9.68 -45.40
N ILE A 496 20.46 8.82 -45.82
CA ILE A 496 20.47 7.39 -45.47
C ILE A 496 20.76 7.18 -43.98
N GLN A 497 21.72 7.92 -43.42
CA GLN A 497 22.02 7.89 -41.98
C GLN A 497 20.83 8.36 -41.13
N LEU A 498 20.18 9.46 -41.53
CA LEU A 498 19.00 10.00 -40.84
C LEU A 498 17.83 9.01 -40.86
N LYS A 499 17.61 8.28 -41.97
CA LYS A 499 16.62 7.20 -42.03
C LYS A 499 16.95 6.05 -41.07
N ARG A 500 18.21 5.58 -41.04
CA ARG A 500 18.65 4.54 -40.08
C ARG A 500 18.38 4.98 -38.64
N VAL A 501 18.80 6.19 -38.26
CA VAL A 501 18.55 6.74 -36.92
C VAL A 501 17.05 6.87 -36.61
N GLN A 502 16.20 7.18 -37.59
CA GLN A 502 14.74 7.18 -37.42
C GLN A 502 14.17 5.78 -37.16
N ASP A 503 14.65 4.75 -37.88
CA ASP A 503 14.27 3.36 -37.65
C ASP A 503 14.81 2.82 -36.31
N ASP A 504 16.04 3.16 -35.94
CA ASP A 504 16.64 2.82 -34.64
C ASP A 504 15.83 3.44 -33.48
N ILE A 505 15.48 4.74 -33.59
CA ILE A 505 14.58 5.42 -32.63
C ILE A 505 13.21 4.73 -32.55
N ARG A 506 12.69 4.23 -33.66
CA ARG A 506 11.41 3.51 -33.70
C ARG A 506 11.49 2.14 -33.02
N CYS A 507 12.60 1.42 -33.21
CA CYS A 507 12.88 0.17 -32.51
C CYS A 507 13.00 0.38 -31.00
N VAL A 508 13.85 1.33 -30.57
CA VAL A 508 14.05 1.66 -29.15
C VAL A 508 12.75 2.13 -28.49
N ARG A 509 11.91 2.91 -29.18
CA ARG A 509 10.56 3.28 -28.67
C ARG A 509 9.68 2.05 -28.44
N LYS A 510 9.64 1.11 -29.40
CA LYS A 510 8.84 -0.12 -29.30
C LYS A 510 9.33 -1.03 -28.16
N GLU A 511 10.63 -1.07 -27.90
CA GLU A 511 11.21 -1.80 -26.76
C GLU A 511 10.91 -1.09 -25.44
N MET A 512 11.07 0.24 -25.38
CA MET A 512 10.66 1.04 -24.22
C MET A 512 9.17 0.85 -23.88
N GLU A 513 8.30 0.71 -24.88
CA GLU A 513 6.87 0.42 -24.70
C GLU A 513 6.62 -0.99 -24.13
N LYS A 514 7.34 -2.02 -24.59
CA LYS A 514 7.32 -3.37 -23.99
C LYS A 514 7.76 -3.32 -22.53
N THR A 515 8.94 -2.76 -22.24
CA THR A 515 9.49 -2.69 -20.88
C THR A 515 8.63 -1.83 -19.95
N ARG A 516 7.91 -0.82 -20.48
CA ARG A 516 6.87 -0.10 -19.73
C ARG A 516 5.66 -0.98 -19.42
N ALA A 517 5.21 -1.83 -20.34
CA ALA A 517 4.12 -2.79 -20.09
C ALA A 517 4.55 -3.87 -19.08
N GLU A 518 5.74 -4.44 -19.24
CA GLU A 518 6.35 -5.38 -18.30
C GLU A 518 6.49 -4.76 -16.90
N LYS A 519 6.98 -3.51 -16.80
CA LYS A 519 7.03 -2.79 -15.53
C LYS A 519 5.65 -2.63 -14.89
N ARG A 520 4.60 -2.30 -15.65
CA ARG A 520 3.22 -2.22 -15.11
C ARG A 520 2.78 -3.58 -14.56
N ASN A 521 2.95 -4.65 -15.34
CA ASN A 521 2.56 -6.01 -14.95
C ASN A 521 3.33 -6.49 -13.69
N LEU A 522 4.60 -6.12 -13.56
CA LEU A 522 5.39 -6.38 -12.35
C LEU A 522 4.94 -5.53 -11.17
N THR A 523 4.52 -4.28 -11.41
CA THR A 523 4.00 -3.38 -10.35
C THR A 523 2.67 -3.91 -9.81
N THR A 524 1.71 -4.27 -10.68
CA THR A 524 0.46 -4.90 -10.24
C THR A 524 0.70 -6.24 -9.55
N ARG A 525 1.69 -7.03 -10.00
CA ARG A 525 2.05 -8.28 -9.31
C ARG A 525 2.70 -8.05 -7.94
N ILE A 526 3.43 -6.96 -7.76
CA ILE A 526 3.94 -6.52 -6.45
C ILE A 526 2.79 -6.08 -5.54
N GLU A 527 1.82 -5.32 -6.05
CA GLU A 527 0.60 -4.92 -5.33
C GLU A 527 -0.25 -6.14 -4.90
N GLU A 528 -0.45 -7.12 -5.79
CA GLU A 528 -1.09 -8.41 -5.47
C GLU A 528 -0.37 -9.16 -4.33
N LEU A 529 0.97 -9.21 -4.38
CA LEU A 529 1.77 -9.89 -3.36
C LEU A 529 1.78 -9.12 -2.03
N HIS A 530 1.76 -7.79 -2.05
CA HIS A 530 1.56 -6.98 -0.85
C HIS A 530 0.19 -7.27 -0.24
N LEU A 531 -0.89 -7.27 -1.02
CA LEU A 531 -2.23 -7.58 -0.53
C LEU A 531 -2.30 -9.01 0.06
N PHE A 532 -1.67 -9.99 -0.59
CA PHE A 532 -1.58 -11.38 -0.09
C PHE A 532 -0.83 -11.46 1.25
N ASN A 533 0.31 -10.77 1.37
CA ASN A 533 1.07 -10.69 2.61
C ASN A 533 0.24 -10.02 3.70
N ASP A 534 -0.38 -8.88 3.42
CA ASP A 534 -1.27 -8.14 4.32
C ASP A 534 -2.43 -8.99 4.85
N THR A 535 -3.06 -9.79 3.98
CA THR A 535 -4.12 -10.72 4.40
C THR A 535 -3.57 -11.88 5.23
N SER A 536 -2.43 -12.47 4.84
CA SER A 536 -1.76 -13.54 5.60
C SER A 536 -1.35 -13.06 6.99
N ASP A 537 -0.85 -11.84 7.12
CA ASP A 537 -0.46 -11.21 8.38
C ASP A 537 -1.67 -10.96 9.30
N LYS A 538 -2.79 -10.50 8.72
CA LYS A 538 -4.07 -10.33 9.42
C LYS A 538 -4.65 -11.67 9.89
N GLU A 539 -4.44 -12.75 9.14
CA GLU A 539 -4.81 -14.11 9.56
C GLU A 539 -3.88 -14.69 10.62
N LEU A 540 -2.57 -14.50 10.49
CA LEU A 540 -1.58 -14.90 11.50
C LEU A 540 -1.85 -14.20 12.83
N LYS A 541 -2.14 -12.89 12.84
CA LYS A 541 -2.55 -12.14 14.03
C LYS A 541 -3.83 -12.72 14.65
N LYS A 542 -4.85 -13.07 13.86
CA LYS A 542 -6.07 -13.76 14.33
C LYS A 542 -5.78 -15.16 14.90
N LEU A 543 -4.83 -15.90 14.33
CA LEU A 543 -4.42 -17.22 14.83
C LEU A 543 -3.60 -17.13 16.13
N CYS A 544 -2.76 -16.10 16.27
CA CYS A 544 -2.04 -15.81 17.52
C CYS A 544 -3.01 -15.48 18.67
N LEU A 545 -4.04 -14.66 18.44
CA LEU A 545 -5.09 -14.41 19.43
C LEU A 545 -5.83 -15.70 19.80
N LYS A 546 -6.34 -16.46 18.82
CA LYS A 546 -6.99 -17.76 19.06
C LYS A 546 -6.12 -18.79 19.78
N LYS A 547 -4.78 -18.69 19.66
CA LYS A 547 -3.83 -19.51 20.44
C LYS A 547 -3.75 -19.02 21.89
N GLN A 548 -3.68 -17.70 22.11
CA GLN A 548 -3.68 -17.10 23.46
C GLN A 548 -5.00 -17.43 24.19
N ASP A 549 -6.15 -17.27 23.54
CA ASP A 549 -7.47 -17.63 24.07
C ASP A 549 -7.49 -19.09 24.55
N ARG A 550 -7.09 -20.03 23.68
CA ARG A 550 -6.99 -21.47 24.00
C ARG A 550 -5.98 -21.79 25.10
N MET A 551 -4.91 -21.00 25.25
CA MET A 551 -3.97 -21.15 26.36
C MET A 551 -4.58 -20.65 27.68
N VAL A 552 -5.48 -19.66 27.65
CA VAL A 552 -6.26 -19.25 28.83
C VAL A 552 -7.30 -20.33 29.17
N GLU A 553 -8.03 -20.85 28.18
CA GLU A 553 -8.98 -21.97 28.36
C GLU A 553 -8.31 -23.21 28.99
N ASP A 554 -7.16 -23.65 28.45
CA ASP A 554 -6.38 -24.78 28.95
C ASP A 554 -5.87 -24.55 30.39
N ASN A 555 -5.44 -23.32 30.72
CA ASN A 555 -5.04 -22.98 32.08
C ASN A 555 -6.24 -22.93 33.06
N LEU A 556 -7.41 -22.43 32.63
CA LEU A 556 -8.64 -22.48 33.43
C LEU A 556 -9.08 -23.94 33.68
N LEU A 557 -9.09 -24.79 32.65
CA LEU A 557 -9.41 -26.21 32.77
C LEU A 557 -8.41 -26.95 33.70
N LYS A 558 -7.12 -26.57 33.70
CA LYS A 558 -6.13 -27.08 34.66
C LYS A 558 -6.41 -26.64 36.09
N LEU A 559 -6.86 -25.40 36.31
CA LEU A 559 -7.25 -24.91 37.64
C LEU A 559 -8.52 -25.61 38.13
N GLU A 560 -9.53 -25.79 37.27
CA GLU A 560 -10.73 -26.59 37.59
C GLU A 560 -10.37 -28.05 37.90
N THR A 561 -9.49 -28.66 37.12
CA THR A 561 -9.02 -30.05 37.34
C THR A 561 -8.29 -30.19 38.67
N LYS A 562 -7.44 -29.23 39.05
CA LYS A 562 -6.80 -29.19 40.38
C LYS A 562 -7.83 -29.06 41.50
N ARG A 563 -8.74 -28.08 41.40
CA ARG A 563 -9.82 -27.87 42.38
C ARG A 563 -10.72 -29.10 42.55
N LEU A 564 -11.01 -29.81 41.46
CA LEU A 564 -11.78 -31.06 41.50
C LEU A 564 -10.97 -32.21 42.10
N SER A 565 -9.66 -32.30 41.83
CA SER A 565 -8.76 -33.26 42.47
C SER A 565 -8.64 -33.03 43.98
N GLU A 566 -8.48 -31.78 44.42
CA GLU A 566 -8.41 -31.38 45.83
C GLU A 566 -9.75 -31.64 46.57
N LEU A 567 -10.88 -31.37 45.90
CA LEU A 567 -12.21 -31.69 46.44
C LEU A 567 -12.46 -33.20 46.49
N LEU A 568 -11.91 -33.98 45.55
CA LEU A 568 -11.96 -35.44 45.55
C LEU A 568 -11.09 -36.04 46.65
N SER A 569 -9.86 -35.54 46.85
CA SER A 569 -8.99 -36.01 47.94
C SER A 569 -9.59 -35.66 49.30
N GLY A 570 -10.06 -34.42 49.50
CA GLY A 570 -10.76 -34.03 50.74
C GLY A 570 -12.01 -34.86 51.02
N ARG A 571 -12.74 -35.31 49.98
CA ARG A 571 -13.84 -36.28 50.14
C ARG A 571 -13.35 -37.69 50.46
N ALA A 572 -12.25 -38.15 49.86
CA ALA A 572 -11.64 -39.44 50.16
C ALA A 572 -11.12 -39.51 51.60
N ASP A 573 -10.40 -38.48 52.06
CA ASP A 573 -9.97 -38.34 53.45
C ASP A 573 -11.15 -38.29 54.42
N GLY A 574 -12.22 -37.58 54.03
CA GLY A 574 -13.50 -37.57 54.74
C GLY A 574 -14.09 -38.98 54.90
N VAL A 575 -14.21 -39.74 53.81
CA VAL A 575 -14.68 -41.15 53.83
C VAL A 575 -13.76 -42.02 54.69
N LEU A 576 -12.43 -41.93 54.51
CA LEU A 576 -11.44 -42.69 55.30
C LEU A 576 -11.49 -42.32 56.79
N SER A 577 -11.86 -41.08 57.16
CA SER A 577 -12.08 -40.70 58.56
C SER A 577 -13.37 -41.32 59.13
N LEU A 578 -14.45 -41.35 58.33
CA LEU A 578 -15.73 -41.95 58.71
C LEU A 578 -15.65 -43.48 58.80
N GLU A 579 -14.91 -44.13 57.90
CA GLU A 579 -14.67 -45.57 57.96
C GLU A 579 -13.79 -45.96 59.15
N ARG A 580 -12.73 -45.20 59.46
CA ARG A 580 -11.96 -45.36 60.70
C ARG A 580 -12.85 -45.24 61.94
N ARG A 581 -13.71 -44.22 62.00
CA ARG A 581 -14.65 -44.03 63.11
C ARG A 581 -15.72 -45.13 63.18
N ARG A 582 -16.23 -45.62 62.04
CA ARG A 582 -17.14 -46.77 61.95
C ARG A 582 -16.49 -48.02 62.52
N LEU A 583 -15.25 -48.32 62.11
CA LEU A 583 -14.49 -49.48 62.59
C LEU A 583 -14.18 -49.39 64.09
N GLN A 584 -13.79 -48.21 64.59
CA GLN A 584 -13.60 -47.97 66.02
C GLN A 584 -14.89 -48.23 66.83
N LEU A 585 -16.03 -47.68 66.39
CA LEU A 585 -17.33 -47.92 67.02
C LEU A 585 -17.76 -49.40 66.91
N GLN A 586 -17.51 -50.07 65.79
CA GLN A 586 -17.80 -51.48 65.59
C GLN A 586 -16.90 -52.39 66.45
N THR A 587 -15.69 -51.97 66.81
CA THR A 587 -14.84 -52.65 67.79
C THR A 587 -15.36 -52.45 69.20
N ALA A 588 -15.58 -51.21 69.63
CA ALA A 588 -16.13 -50.90 70.95
C ALA A 588 -17.51 -51.55 71.21
N MET A 589 -18.36 -51.64 70.19
CA MET A 589 -19.65 -52.35 70.28
C MET A 589 -19.49 -53.87 70.44
N ARG A 590 -18.49 -54.49 69.80
CA ARG A 590 -18.21 -55.94 69.97
C ARG A 590 -17.59 -56.24 71.33
N GLU A 591 -16.66 -55.39 71.78
CA GLU A 591 -16.08 -55.45 73.12
C GLU A 591 -17.19 -55.34 74.17
N ARG A 592 -18.08 -54.34 74.05
CA ARG A 592 -19.22 -54.17 74.97
C ARG A 592 -20.26 -55.30 74.87
N GLN A 593 -20.45 -55.90 73.70
CA GLN A 593 -21.30 -57.09 73.54
C GLN A 593 -20.72 -58.30 74.27
N GLU A 594 -19.41 -58.56 74.18
CA GLU A 594 -18.78 -59.68 74.87
C GLU A 594 -18.67 -59.42 76.39
N GLU A 595 -18.44 -58.18 76.84
CA GLU A 595 -18.59 -57.78 78.25
C GLU A 595 -20.00 -58.10 78.78
N ILE A 596 -21.05 -57.62 78.09
CA ILE A 596 -22.44 -57.89 78.47
C ILE A 596 -22.71 -59.39 78.48
N ARG A 597 -22.22 -60.13 77.48
CA ARG A 597 -22.34 -61.58 77.42
C ARG A 597 -21.69 -62.24 78.64
N LEU A 598 -20.44 -61.93 78.96
CA LEU A 598 -19.73 -62.47 80.12
C LEU A 598 -20.47 -62.14 81.44
N HIS A 599 -21.02 -60.93 81.56
CA HIS A 599 -21.89 -60.57 82.70
C HIS A 599 -23.20 -61.40 82.71
N THR A 600 -23.86 -61.63 81.58
CA THR A 600 -25.07 -62.49 81.54
C THR A 600 -24.76 -63.96 81.82
N GLU A 601 -23.62 -64.49 81.36
CA GLU A 601 -23.17 -65.84 81.68
C GLU A 601 -22.79 -65.97 83.17
N MET A 602 -22.25 -64.92 83.79
CA MET A 602 -21.99 -64.83 85.23
C MET A 602 -23.30 -64.80 86.03
N LEU A 603 -24.24 -63.93 85.68
CA LEU A 603 -25.57 -63.83 86.30
C LEU A 603 -26.37 -65.13 86.14
N ALA A 604 -26.29 -65.79 84.98
CA ALA A 604 -26.93 -67.09 84.76
C ALA A 604 -26.31 -68.21 85.62
N LYS A 605 -25.01 -68.14 85.94
CA LYS A 605 -24.37 -69.06 86.90
C LYS A 605 -24.86 -68.78 88.33
N GLN A 606 -24.93 -67.52 88.74
CA GLN A 606 -25.48 -67.10 90.05
C GLN A 606 -26.96 -67.45 90.22
N LEU A 607 -27.77 -67.30 89.16
CA LEU A 607 -29.16 -67.70 89.17
C LEU A 607 -29.31 -69.23 89.29
N ARG A 608 -28.44 -70.02 88.64
CA ARG A 608 -28.43 -71.49 88.80
C ARG A 608 -28.04 -71.93 90.20
N THR A 609 -27.05 -71.30 90.85
CA THR A 609 -26.69 -71.66 92.24
C THR A 609 -27.78 -71.27 93.22
N THR A 610 -28.38 -70.08 93.07
CA THR A 610 -29.51 -69.66 93.93
C THR A 610 -30.79 -70.46 93.67
N ASP A 611 -31.04 -70.95 92.45
CA ASP A 611 -32.13 -71.91 92.19
C ASP A 611 -31.84 -73.29 92.80
N GLN A 612 -30.57 -73.73 92.83
CA GLN A 612 -30.18 -74.97 93.53
C GLN A 612 -30.36 -74.82 95.05
N GLU A 613 -29.94 -73.70 95.64
CA GLU A 613 -30.20 -73.36 97.04
C GLU A 613 -31.71 -73.32 97.34
N ARG A 614 -32.51 -72.67 96.47
CA ARG A 614 -33.98 -72.63 96.58
C ARG A 614 -34.62 -74.01 96.46
N GLN A 615 -34.09 -74.89 95.60
CA GLN A 615 -34.56 -76.29 95.49
C GLN A 615 -34.22 -77.09 96.74
N MET A 616 -33.02 -76.92 97.32
CA MET A 616 -32.63 -77.55 98.58
C MET A 616 -33.51 -77.08 99.75
N LEU A 617 -33.72 -75.77 99.89
CA LEU A 617 -34.63 -75.20 100.90
C LEU A 617 -36.08 -75.65 100.68
N SER A 618 -36.53 -75.73 99.43
CA SER A 618 -37.85 -76.27 99.09
C SER A 618 -37.98 -77.74 99.48
N ALA A 619 -36.96 -78.57 99.24
CA ALA A 619 -36.94 -79.97 99.65
C ALA A 619 -37.00 -80.10 101.18
N GLU A 620 -36.26 -79.28 101.92
CA GLU A 620 -36.35 -79.26 103.38
C GLU A 620 -37.75 -78.82 103.86
N VAL A 621 -38.33 -77.78 103.27
CA VAL A 621 -39.71 -77.35 103.58
C VAL A 621 -40.72 -78.47 103.30
N HIS A 622 -40.58 -79.23 102.21
CA HIS A 622 -41.42 -80.40 101.95
C HIS A 622 -41.19 -81.52 102.97
N GLU A 623 -39.97 -81.74 103.46
CA GLU A 623 -39.71 -82.66 104.57
C GLU A 623 -40.43 -82.19 105.85
N ARG A 624 -40.28 -80.91 106.22
CA ARG A 624 -40.95 -80.29 107.39
C ARG A 624 -42.48 -80.38 107.26
N LEU A 625 -43.05 -80.09 106.09
CA LEU A 625 -44.49 -80.25 105.80
C LEU A 625 -44.93 -81.71 105.92
N SER A 626 -44.16 -82.67 105.40
CA SER A 626 -44.46 -84.10 105.59
C SER A 626 -44.47 -84.50 107.07
N LYS A 627 -43.62 -83.85 107.88
CA LYS A 627 -43.51 -84.03 109.34
C LYS A 627 -44.72 -83.43 110.06
N ILE A 628 -45.21 -82.27 109.61
CA ILE A 628 -46.43 -81.63 110.08
C ILE A 628 -47.66 -82.48 109.72
N ASP A 629 -47.80 -82.95 108.49
CA ASP A 629 -48.96 -83.76 108.08
C ASP A 629 -48.97 -85.15 108.76
N LYS A 630 -47.80 -85.72 109.08
CA LYS A 630 -47.69 -86.90 109.96
C LYS A 630 -48.20 -86.61 111.38
N MET A 631 -48.15 -85.36 111.86
CA MET A 631 -48.74 -84.95 113.14
C MET A 631 -50.23 -84.56 113.02
N LYS A 632 -50.65 -83.90 111.93
CA LYS A 632 -52.07 -83.64 111.65
C LYS A 632 -52.86 -84.95 111.58
N LYS A 633 -52.38 -85.94 110.82
CA LYS A 633 -53.05 -87.24 110.71
C LYS A 633 -53.14 -87.99 112.04
N ARG A 634 -52.16 -87.79 112.94
CA ARG A 634 -52.26 -88.29 114.34
C ARG A 634 -53.34 -87.56 115.13
N TYR A 635 -53.47 -86.24 114.96
CA TYR A 635 -54.55 -85.44 115.56
C TYR A 635 -55.93 -85.74 114.98
N GLU A 636 -56.05 -85.97 113.67
CA GLU A 636 -57.30 -86.34 113.00
C GLU A 636 -57.77 -87.73 113.46
N ILE A 637 -56.86 -88.72 113.54
CA ILE A 637 -57.17 -90.04 114.11
C ILE A 637 -57.62 -89.91 115.57
N LEU A 638 -56.95 -89.08 116.38
CA LEU A 638 -57.36 -88.82 117.77
C LEU A 638 -58.74 -88.13 117.85
N THR A 639 -59.05 -87.22 116.93
CA THR A 639 -60.32 -86.47 116.93
C THR A 639 -61.49 -87.34 116.45
N VAL A 640 -61.29 -88.16 115.40
CA VAL A 640 -62.27 -89.14 114.93
C VAL A 640 -62.52 -90.22 115.99
N ALA A 641 -61.50 -90.62 116.76
CA ALA A 641 -61.65 -91.53 117.90
C ALA A 641 -62.38 -90.90 119.12
N MET A 642 -62.68 -89.60 119.10
CA MET A 642 -63.45 -88.89 120.13
C MET A 642 -64.87 -88.50 119.67
N ALA A 643 -65.23 -88.74 118.40
CA ALA A 643 -66.55 -88.44 117.86
C ALA A 643 -67.46 -89.68 117.95
N ALA A 644 -68.55 -89.58 118.74
CA ALA A 644 -69.50 -90.68 118.92
C ALA A 644 -70.43 -90.86 117.70
N PRO A 645 -70.82 -92.10 117.34
CA PRO A 645 -71.68 -92.37 116.20
C PRO A 645 -73.15 -92.53 116.60
N GLU A 646 -73.98 -91.51 116.36
CA GLU A 646 -75.43 -91.58 116.61
C GLU A 646 -76.22 -91.31 115.32
N GLY A 647 -76.94 -92.34 114.88
CA GLY A 647 -78.22 -92.18 114.21
C GLY A 647 -79.33 -92.41 115.23
N GLU A 648 -80.50 -91.83 114.98
CA GLU A 648 -81.64 -91.69 115.91
C GLU A 648 -81.40 -90.69 117.07
N GLU A 649 -82.31 -89.76 117.41
CA GLU A 649 -83.22 -88.94 116.57
C GLU A 649 -82.97 -87.44 116.94
N GLU A 650 -83.52 -86.40 116.31
CA GLU A 650 -84.93 -85.97 116.37
C GLU A 650 -85.39 -85.23 115.10
N LYS A 651 -86.71 -85.15 114.90
CA LYS A 651 -87.35 -84.63 113.68
C LYS A 651 -88.02 -83.28 113.91
N SER A 652 -88.16 -82.47 112.84
CA SER A 652 -89.31 -81.54 112.75
C SER A 652 -89.82 -81.35 111.32
N GLN A 653 -90.66 -82.30 110.91
CA GLN A 653 -91.89 -82.23 110.09
C GLN A 653 -92.05 -81.24 108.91
N ALA A 654 -91.60 -79.97 109.01
CA ALA A 654 -91.91 -78.93 108.00
C ALA A 654 -91.28 -79.21 106.62
N TYR A 655 -90.03 -79.66 106.60
CA TYR A 655 -89.22 -79.81 105.36
C TYR A 655 -89.86 -80.75 104.32
N TYR A 656 -90.41 -81.88 104.77
CA TYR A 656 -91.00 -82.90 103.87
C TYR A 656 -92.45 -82.58 103.45
N VAL A 657 -93.22 -81.86 104.28
CA VAL A 657 -94.60 -81.47 103.95
C VAL A 657 -94.61 -80.35 102.91
N ILE A 658 -93.73 -79.34 103.05
CA ILE A 658 -93.72 -78.18 102.14
C ILE A 658 -93.33 -78.59 100.72
N LYS A 659 -92.29 -79.43 100.56
CA LYS A 659 -91.84 -79.86 99.23
C LYS A 659 -92.91 -80.69 98.50
N ALA A 660 -93.55 -81.63 99.20
CA ALA A 660 -94.62 -82.46 98.63
C ALA A 660 -95.92 -81.68 98.32
N ALA A 661 -96.14 -80.52 98.96
CA ALA A 661 -97.25 -79.63 98.65
C ALA A 661 -96.99 -78.80 97.39
N GLN A 662 -95.77 -78.27 97.23
CA GLN A 662 -95.38 -77.44 96.08
C GLN A 662 -95.46 -78.21 94.76
N GLU A 663 -94.86 -79.40 94.70
CA GLU A 663 -94.88 -80.27 93.51
C GLU A 663 -96.31 -80.72 93.11
N LYS A 664 -97.29 -80.63 94.03
CA LYS A 664 -98.70 -80.98 93.78
C LYS A 664 -99.53 -79.82 93.21
N GLU A 665 -99.24 -78.58 93.61
CA GLU A 665 -99.99 -77.39 93.14
C GLU A 665 -99.51 -76.86 91.78
N GLU A 666 -98.31 -77.25 91.35
CA GLU A 666 -97.79 -76.97 90.01
C GLU A 666 -98.49 -77.85 88.96
N LEU A 667 -98.57 -79.16 89.19
CA LEU A 667 -99.31 -80.10 88.33
C LEU A 667 -100.80 -79.77 88.22
N GLN A 668 -101.40 -79.14 89.24
CA GLN A 668 -102.81 -78.73 89.19
C GLN A 668 -103.02 -77.48 88.31
N ARG A 669 -102.03 -76.58 88.19
CA ARG A 669 -102.07 -75.44 87.26
C ARG A 669 -101.88 -75.84 85.79
N GLU A 670 -101.30 -77.00 85.51
CA GLU A 670 -101.27 -77.55 84.15
C GLU A 670 -102.66 -78.07 83.70
N GLY A 671 -103.51 -78.48 84.65
CA GLY A 671 -104.89 -78.91 84.39
C GLY A 671 -105.81 -77.76 83.94
N ASP A 672 -105.90 -76.68 84.71
CA ASP A 672 -106.80 -75.54 84.42
C ASP A 672 -106.51 -74.85 83.07
N ASN A 673 -105.28 -74.97 82.57
CA ASN A 673 -104.88 -74.48 81.25
C ASN A 673 -105.50 -75.26 80.06
N LEU A 674 -106.11 -76.43 80.30
CA LEU A 674 -106.90 -77.16 79.31
C LEU A 674 -108.36 -76.67 79.29
N ASP A 675 -108.96 -76.41 80.45
CA ASP A 675 -110.32 -75.84 80.57
C ASP A 675 -110.42 -74.42 79.97
N ALA A 676 -109.30 -73.69 79.95
CA ALA A 676 -109.15 -72.41 79.24
C ALA A 676 -109.46 -72.46 77.72
N LYS A 677 -109.62 -73.65 77.13
CA LYS A 677 -110.04 -73.83 75.73
C LYS A 677 -111.55 -74.00 75.53
N ILE A 678 -112.32 -74.48 76.52
CA ILE A 678 -113.74 -74.81 76.33
C ILE A 678 -114.63 -73.57 76.50
N ARG A 679 -114.53 -72.85 77.61
CA ARG A 679 -115.38 -71.66 77.88
C ARG A 679 -115.10 -70.45 76.98
N LYS A 680 -114.11 -70.53 76.08
CA LYS A 680 -113.93 -69.57 74.99
C LYS A 680 -115.00 -69.68 73.90
N MET A 681 -115.58 -70.87 73.70
CA MET A 681 -116.66 -71.11 72.72
C MET A 681 -118.02 -70.52 73.16
N GLU A 682 -118.26 -70.40 74.47
CA GLU A 682 -119.57 -69.99 75.00
C GLU A 682 -119.83 -68.48 74.92
N LYS A 683 -118.80 -67.67 74.62
CA LYS A 683 -118.92 -66.20 74.52
C LYS A 683 -119.48 -65.68 73.19
N GLU A 684 -119.73 -66.55 72.22
CA GLU A 684 -120.11 -66.14 70.86
C GLU A 684 -121.61 -66.31 70.53
N ILE A 685 -122.41 -66.87 71.44
CA ILE A 685 -123.83 -67.24 71.16
C ILE A 685 -124.88 -66.25 71.70
N LYS A 686 -124.58 -65.40 72.69
CA LYS A 686 -125.55 -64.42 73.26
C LYS A 686 -125.24 -62.95 73.04
N ALA A 687 -124.73 -62.63 71.84
CA ALA A 687 -124.65 -61.27 71.31
C ALA A 687 -125.83 -60.89 70.39
N LEU A 688 -126.97 -61.63 70.45
CA LEU A 688 -128.06 -61.55 69.46
C LEU A 688 -129.48 -61.24 70.00
N GLU A 689 -129.66 -61.10 71.32
CA GLU A 689 -130.93 -60.71 71.96
C GLU A 689 -130.62 -59.83 73.18
N ASN A 690 -130.64 -58.50 73.19
CA ASN A 690 -131.09 -57.48 72.22
C ASN A 690 -132.59 -57.42 71.88
N THR A 691 -133.45 -57.82 72.83
CA THR A 691 -134.85 -57.38 72.87
C THR A 691 -135.29 -57.08 74.31
N LEU A 692 -135.96 -55.94 74.47
CA LEU A 692 -136.73 -55.45 75.64
C LEU A 692 -135.92 -55.27 76.97
N HIS A 693 -135.86 -54.10 77.62
CA HIS A 693 -136.91 -53.14 78.06
C HIS A 693 -137.53 -53.52 79.43
N VAL A 694 -137.71 -52.52 80.31
CA VAL A 694 -138.44 -52.52 81.61
C VAL A 694 -137.67 -53.01 82.89
N CYS A 695 -137.31 -52.03 83.76
CA CYS A 695 -137.19 -52.12 85.24
C CYS A 695 -136.07 -52.98 85.92
N SER A 696 -135.65 -52.76 87.19
CA SER A 696 -135.75 -51.60 88.12
C SER A 696 -134.88 -51.74 89.40
N CYS A 697 -134.02 -50.75 89.69
CA CYS A 697 -133.58 -50.15 91.00
C CYS A 697 -133.13 -50.95 92.27
N PHE A 698 -132.21 -50.31 93.04
CA PHE A 698 -131.82 -50.49 94.48
C PHE A 698 -131.02 -51.77 94.89
N THR A 699 -130.18 -51.84 95.96
CA THR A 699 -129.79 -50.91 97.07
C THR A 699 -128.33 -51.11 97.58
N HIS A 700 -127.85 -50.28 98.53
CA HIS A 700 -126.46 -50.08 99.04
C HIS A 700 -125.90 -51.08 100.12
N GLY A 701 -124.59 -50.99 100.43
CA GLY A 701 -123.96 -51.50 101.68
C GLY A 701 -122.42 -51.31 101.83
N PHE A 702 -121.96 -50.82 102.99
CA PHE A 702 -120.55 -50.51 103.43
C PHE A 702 -119.66 -51.77 103.67
N SER A 703 -118.33 -51.75 103.99
CA SER A 703 -117.47 -50.69 104.57
C SER A 703 -115.94 -50.77 104.24
N GLU A 704 -115.27 -49.68 104.62
CA GLU A 704 -113.86 -49.20 104.64
C GLU A 704 -112.66 -50.21 104.67
N TYR A 705 -111.48 -49.94 104.05
CA TYR A 705 -110.43 -48.90 104.29
C TYR A 705 -109.54 -49.24 105.53
N GLN A 706 -108.20 -49.09 105.60
CA GLN A 706 -107.27 -48.08 105.05
C GLN A 706 -105.84 -48.59 104.65
N GLU A 707 -105.41 -48.18 103.46
CA GLU A 707 -104.25 -47.27 103.24
C GLU A 707 -102.97 -47.41 104.12
N LYS A 708 -102.18 -48.49 103.94
CA LYS A 708 -100.77 -48.50 104.41
C LYS A 708 -99.68 -48.87 103.38
N LEU A 709 -100.05 -49.34 102.17
CA LEU A 709 -99.07 -49.75 101.15
C LEU A 709 -99.10 -48.96 99.83
N ARG A 710 -100.24 -48.37 99.43
CA ARG A 710 -100.37 -47.62 98.16
C ARG A 710 -99.45 -46.38 98.06
N LEU A 711 -99.00 -45.83 99.19
CA LEU A 711 -97.99 -44.77 99.24
C LEU A 711 -96.55 -45.25 99.00
N GLN A 712 -96.27 -46.55 99.11
CA GLN A 712 -94.91 -47.11 98.95
C GLN A 712 -94.55 -47.40 97.49
N GLU A 713 -95.53 -47.77 96.66
CA GLU A 713 -95.33 -48.02 95.22
C GLU A 713 -95.18 -46.73 94.42
N GLN A 714 -95.88 -45.65 94.80
CA GLN A 714 -95.68 -44.31 94.20
C GLN A 714 -94.26 -43.79 94.41
N LYS A 715 -93.57 -44.16 95.50
CA LYS A 715 -92.15 -43.84 95.71
C LYS A 715 -91.23 -44.64 94.77
N ARG A 716 -91.50 -45.94 94.54
CA ARG A 716 -90.71 -46.77 93.62
C ARG A 716 -90.77 -46.24 92.18
N ALA A 717 -91.95 -45.86 91.71
CA ALA A 717 -92.14 -45.30 90.36
C ALA A 717 -91.38 -43.98 90.10
N ALA A 718 -91.07 -43.20 91.15
CA ALA A 718 -90.23 -42.01 91.06
C ALA A 718 -88.73 -42.36 91.04
N GLU A 719 -88.28 -43.27 91.91
CA GLU A 719 -86.89 -43.70 91.97
C GLU A 719 -86.43 -44.42 90.69
N GLU A 720 -87.32 -45.15 90.01
CA GLU A 720 -87.00 -45.81 88.74
C GLU A 720 -86.82 -44.83 87.59
N LYS A 721 -87.63 -43.75 87.52
CA LYS A 721 -87.42 -42.65 86.55
C LYS A 721 -86.11 -41.89 86.79
N TYR A 722 -85.70 -41.75 88.05
CA TYR A 722 -84.38 -41.20 88.39
C TYR A 722 -83.24 -42.17 88.01
N LYS A 723 -83.37 -43.47 88.30
CA LYS A 723 -82.41 -44.51 87.91
C LYS A 723 -82.28 -44.66 86.40
N PHE A 724 -83.35 -44.47 85.62
CA PHE A 724 -83.34 -44.45 84.15
C PHE A 724 -82.49 -43.30 83.61
N LYS A 725 -82.72 -42.05 84.06
CA LYS A 725 -81.89 -40.90 83.66
C LYS A 725 -80.44 -40.96 84.16
N ARG A 726 -80.15 -41.74 85.21
CA ARG A 726 -78.78 -42.07 85.69
C ARG A 726 -78.13 -43.31 85.02
N ARG A 727 -78.81 -43.95 84.07
CA ARG A 727 -78.22 -44.88 83.08
C ARG A 727 -77.94 -44.17 81.77
N GLN A 728 -78.92 -43.38 81.30
CA GLN A 728 -78.84 -42.54 80.09
C GLN A 728 -77.70 -41.49 80.08
N ILE A 729 -77.06 -41.23 81.23
CA ILE A 729 -75.87 -40.38 81.35
C ILE A 729 -74.55 -41.19 81.38
N ARG A 730 -74.58 -42.49 81.72
CA ARG A 730 -73.43 -43.40 81.58
C ARG A 730 -73.34 -44.01 80.19
N GLU A 731 -74.49 -44.32 79.60
CA GLU A 731 -74.65 -44.69 78.18
C GLU A 731 -74.19 -43.57 77.22
N LEU A 732 -73.90 -42.36 77.72
CA LEU A 732 -73.28 -41.25 76.98
C LEU A 732 -71.86 -40.88 77.45
N GLN A 733 -71.23 -41.70 78.31
CA GLN A 733 -69.86 -41.52 78.79
C GLN A 733 -68.99 -42.78 78.69
N GLU A 734 -69.59 -43.97 78.61
CA GLU A 734 -68.89 -45.24 78.39
C GLU A 734 -68.67 -45.55 76.88
N ASP A 735 -69.35 -44.83 75.98
CA ASP A 735 -69.27 -44.95 74.50
C ASP A 735 -67.99 -44.38 73.85
N ILE A 736 -67.06 -43.81 74.65
CA ILE A 736 -65.86 -43.10 74.14
C ILE A 736 -64.55 -43.89 74.35
N GLU A 737 -64.46 -44.81 75.32
CA GLU A 737 -63.22 -45.54 75.61
C GLU A 737 -63.37 -47.08 75.62
N VAL A 738 -62.69 -47.71 74.64
CA VAL A 738 -62.36 -49.14 74.56
C VAL A 738 -63.50 -50.13 74.23
N SER A 739 -63.80 -50.23 72.93
CA SER A 739 -64.04 -51.53 72.29
C SER A 739 -63.59 -51.53 70.82
N ALA A 740 -62.28 -51.66 70.61
CA ALA A 740 -61.74 -52.01 69.30
C ALA A 740 -61.89 -53.52 69.06
N ILE A 741 -62.73 -53.94 68.09
CA ILE A 741 -62.54 -55.06 67.14
C ILE A 741 -63.81 -55.24 66.26
N GLY A 742 -64.02 -54.33 65.28
CA GLY A 742 -64.87 -54.52 64.09
C GLY A 742 -66.41 -54.67 64.29
N ARG A 743 -67.23 -54.51 63.23
CA ARG A 743 -66.99 -54.00 61.86
C ARG A 743 -68.34 -53.55 61.24
N SER A 744 -68.30 -52.92 60.06
CA SER A 744 -69.43 -52.44 59.22
C SER A 744 -70.37 -51.36 59.80
N ALA A 745 -70.11 -50.10 59.43
CA ALA A 745 -71.08 -49.02 59.21
C ALA A 745 -70.38 -47.77 58.63
N GLN A 746 -69.24 -47.39 59.23
CA GLN A 746 -68.56 -46.11 58.99
C GLN A 746 -67.28 -46.19 58.15
N SER A 747 -67.03 -47.32 57.47
CA SER A 747 -65.74 -47.59 56.79
C SER A 747 -65.72 -47.32 55.28
N GLU A 748 -66.85 -47.02 54.63
CA GLU A 748 -66.87 -46.78 53.18
C GLU A 748 -66.24 -45.43 52.82
N LYS A 749 -66.69 -44.33 53.43
CA LYS A 749 -66.17 -42.99 53.09
C LYS A 749 -64.68 -42.79 53.39
N THR A 750 -64.15 -43.44 54.43
CA THR A 750 -62.71 -43.38 54.78
C THR A 750 -61.87 -44.30 53.90
N ASN A 751 -62.36 -45.51 53.59
CA ASN A 751 -61.67 -46.40 52.65
C ASN A 751 -61.74 -45.88 51.22
N ASP A 752 -62.83 -45.24 50.78
CA ASP A 752 -62.92 -44.59 49.46
C ASP A 752 -61.94 -43.42 49.36
N VAL A 753 -61.80 -42.60 50.41
CA VAL A 753 -60.82 -41.52 50.44
C VAL A 753 -59.40 -42.07 50.45
N GLN A 754 -59.09 -43.10 51.25
CA GLN A 754 -57.75 -43.72 51.26
C GLN A 754 -57.46 -44.50 49.97
N ALA A 755 -58.44 -45.16 49.35
CA ALA A 755 -58.31 -45.84 48.07
C ALA A 755 -58.18 -44.83 46.91
N ARG A 756 -58.87 -43.69 46.96
CA ARG A 756 -58.64 -42.57 46.04
C ARG A 756 -57.27 -41.93 46.24
N ILE A 757 -56.78 -41.79 47.47
CA ILE A 757 -55.41 -41.29 47.74
C ILE A 757 -54.35 -42.31 47.28
N LEU A 758 -54.58 -43.61 47.45
CA LEU A 758 -53.70 -44.66 46.93
C LEU A 758 -53.76 -44.76 45.40
N ALA A 759 -54.93 -44.56 44.78
CA ALA A 759 -55.06 -44.46 43.34
C ALA A 759 -54.37 -43.20 42.80
N LEU A 760 -54.64 -42.02 43.37
CA LEU A 760 -54.03 -40.76 42.96
C LEU A 760 -52.51 -40.72 43.20
N SER A 761 -51.99 -41.36 44.25
CA SER A 761 -50.53 -41.47 44.47
C SER A 761 -49.88 -42.51 43.54
N LYS A 762 -50.59 -43.58 43.18
CA LYS A 762 -50.16 -44.53 42.15
C LYS A 762 -50.22 -43.93 40.74
N ASP A 763 -51.21 -43.09 40.47
CA ASP A 763 -51.31 -42.32 39.23
C ASP A 763 -50.24 -41.24 39.17
N LEU A 764 -50.02 -40.48 40.25
CA LEU A 764 -48.92 -39.51 40.38
C LEU A 764 -47.56 -40.17 40.16
N THR A 765 -47.29 -41.33 40.75
CA THR A 765 -46.03 -42.07 40.48
C THR A 765 -45.98 -42.58 39.04
N SER A 766 -47.10 -43.04 38.45
CA SER A 766 -47.13 -43.40 37.02
C SER A 766 -46.89 -42.20 36.08
N GLN A 767 -47.37 -41.01 36.46
CA GLN A 767 -47.18 -39.76 35.73
C GLN A 767 -45.78 -39.23 35.94
N GLN A 768 -45.21 -39.36 37.14
CA GLN A 768 -43.81 -39.07 37.41
C GLN A 768 -42.91 -39.97 36.55
N ASP A 769 -43.17 -41.28 36.48
CA ASP A 769 -42.43 -42.19 35.59
C ASP A 769 -42.60 -41.85 34.10
N LYS A 770 -43.76 -41.33 33.67
CA LYS A 770 -43.97 -40.85 32.29
C LYS A 770 -43.17 -39.58 32.04
N LEU A 771 -43.22 -38.60 32.95
CA LEU A 771 -42.41 -37.38 32.91
C LEU A 771 -40.91 -37.70 32.92
N ASP A 772 -40.46 -38.64 33.74
CA ASP A 772 -39.06 -39.07 33.81
C ASP A 772 -38.61 -39.75 32.51
N ARG A 773 -39.48 -40.55 31.87
CA ARG A 773 -39.23 -41.13 30.55
C ARG A 773 -39.15 -40.07 29.46
N VAL A 774 -40.10 -39.13 29.42
CA VAL A 774 -40.11 -38.00 28.48
C VAL A 774 -38.89 -37.11 28.70
N ALA A 775 -38.53 -36.74 29.93
CA ALA A 775 -37.34 -35.96 30.24
C ALA A 775 -36.03 -36.69 29.83
N LYS A 776 -35.96 -38.02 29.99
CA LYS A 776 -34.85 -38.86 29.50
C LYS A 776 -34.85 -39.07 27.98
N GLN A 777 -35.94 -38.72 27.29
CA GLN A 777 -36.06 -38.72 25.83
C GLN A 777 -35.72 -37.32 25.25
N CYS A 778 -36.25 -36.25 25.83
CA CYS A 778 -35.85 -34.87 25.52
C CYS A 778 -34.33 -34.71 25.70
N LYS A 779 -33.76 -35.11 26.85
CA LYS A 779 -32.30 -35.09 27.09
C LYS A 779 -31.47 -35.99 26.17
N ARG A 780 -32.09 -36.88 25.39
CA ARG A 780 -31.45 -37.61 24.28
C ARG A 780 -31.54 -36.81 22.98
N LEU A 781 -32.72 -36.34 22.60
CA LEU A 781 -32.94 -35.50 21.43
C LEU A 781 -32.09 -34.21 21.46
N THR A 782 -32.00 -33.52 22.61
CA THR A 782 -31.06 -32.41 22.88
C THR A 782 -29.62 -32.77 22.54
N LYS A 783 -29.14 -33.94 23.00
CA LYS A 783 -27.77 -34.42 22.70
C LYS A 783 -27.59 -34.82 21.25
N GLU A 784 -28.61 -35.40 20.62
CA GLU A 784 -28.61 -35.77 19.20
C GLU A 784 -28.55 -34.51 18.32
N ILE A 785 -29.36 -33.49 18.59
CA ILE A 785 -29.35 -32.18 17.91
C ILE A 785 -27.98 -31.49 18.07
N ARG A 786 -27.47 -31.36 19.30
CA ARG A 786 -26.15 -30.74 19.57
C ARG A 786 -24.99 -31.52 18.96
N SER A 787 -25.04 -32.85 18.93
CA SER A 787 -24.01 -33.67 18.29
C SER A 787 -24.04 -33.58 16.76
N ALA A 788 -25.23 -33.50 16.15
CA ALA A 788 -25.38 -33.29 14.71
C ALA A 788 -24.87 -31.90 14.28
N LYS A 789 -25.15 -30.85 15.08
CA LYS A 789 -24.69 -29.47 14.82
C LYS A 789 -23.27 -29.15 15.34
N LYS A 790 -22.68 -30.02 16.16
CA LYS A 790 -21.37 -29.87 16.81
C LYS A 790 -21.23 -28.64 17.72
N THR A 791 -22.34 -28.15 18.28
CA THR A 791 -22.37 -27.03 19.23
C THR A 791 -22.49 -27.52 20.68
N ARG A 792 -21.98 -26.74 21.65
CA ARG A 792 -22.22 -26.97 23.09
C ARG A 792 -23.39 -26.11 23.62
N GLU A 793 -23.51 -24.91 23.07
CA GLU A 793 -24.58 -23.95 23.33
C GLU A 793 -25.94 -24.44 22.84
N GLU A 794 -27.00 -23.84 23.36
CA GLU A 794 -28.38 -24.09 22.94
C GLU A 794 -28.58 -23.77 21.46
N THR A 795 -29.28 -24.65 20.78
CA THR A 795 -29.63 -24.49 19.36
C THR A 795 -31.02 -23.87 19.22
N PHE A 796 -31.24 -23.13 18.13
CA PHE A 796 -32.53 -22.49 17.85
C PHE A 796 -33.69 -23.48 17.84
N GLU A 797 -33.46 -24.72 17.38
CA GLU A 797 -34.46 -25.80 17.41
C GLU A 797 -34.77 -26.28 18.82
N GLU A 798 -33.83 -26.26 19.76
CA GLU A 798 -34.12 -26.57 21.17
C GLU A 798 -34.95 -25.47 21.81
N GLN A 799 -34.60 -24.20 21.56
CA GLN A 799 -35.39 -23.05 22.04
C GLN A 799 -36.81 -23.05 21.44
N ASP A 800 -36.98 -23.39 20.16
CA ASP A 800 -38.30 -23.55 19.53
C ASP A 800 -39.08 -24.76 20.07
N ILE A 801 -38.41 -25.89 20.37
CA ILE A 801 -39.04 -27.05 21.03
C ILE A 801 -39.52 -26.69 22.44
N GLU A 802 -38.70 -26.00 23.24
CA GLU A 802 -39.08 -25.55 24.59
C GLU A 802 -40.18 -24.49 24.54
N LEU A 803 -40.12 -23.54 23.60
CA LEU A 803 -41.14 -22.50 23.44
C LEU A 803 -42.48 -23.09 22.95
N ARG A 804 -42.48 -24.14 22.12
CA ARG A 804 -43.68 -24.95 21.82
C ARG A 804 -44.19 -25.68 23.06
N GLY A 805 -43.31 -26.35 23.81
CA GLY A 805 -43.66 -27.04 25.05
C GLY A 805 -44.30 -26.10 26.08
N LEU A 806 -43.73 -24.91 26.28
CA LEU A 806 -44.28 -23.87 27.14
C LEU A 806 -45.63 -23.35 26.64
N LYS A 807 -45.81 -23.16 25.32
CA LYS A 807 -47.10 -22.79 24.73
C LYS A 807 -48.17 -23.86 24.95
N ASP A 808 -47.84 -25.14 24.80
CA ASP A 808 -48.81 -26.24 24.97
C ASP A 808 -49.10 -26.55 26.44
N CYS A 809 -48.12 -26.40 27.34
CA CYS A 809 -48.35 -26.36 28.78
C CYS A 809 -49.27 -25.19 29.16
N ASN A 810 -49.06 -23.99 28.63
CA ASN A 810 -49.89 -22.82 28.95
C ASN A 810 -51.33 -22.97 28.41
N LYS A 811 -51.52 -23.54 27.21
CA LYS A 811 -52.86 -23.96 26.73
C LYS A 811 -53.53 -24.97 27.67
N THR A 812 -52.77 -25.96 28.16
CA THR A 812 -53.29 -27.02 29.04
C THR A 812 -53.68 -26.46 30.41
N ILE A 813 -52.84 -25.60 30.99
CA ILE A 813 -53.13 -24.87 32.24
C ILE A 813 -54.33 -23.94 32.06
N SER A 814 -54.42 -23.22 30.94
CA SER A 814 -55.58 -22.38 30.62
C SER A 814 -56.86 -23.19 30.50
N LYS A 815 -56.81 -24.38 29.89
CA LYS A 815 -57.96 -25.30 29.80
C LYS A 815 -58.37 -25.84 31.17
N MET A 816 -57.42 -26.22 32.02
CA MET A 816 -57.70 -26.64 33.40
C MET A 816 -58.28 -25.50 34.25
N LEU A 817 -57.80 -24.26 34.08
CA LEU A 817 -58.34 -23.10 34.76
C LEU A 817 -59.79 -22.81 34.31
N LEU A 818 -60.10 -22.92 33.02
CA LEU A 818 -61.47 -22.83 32.52
C LEU A 818 -62.36 -23.94 33.11
N GLU A 819 -61.92 -25.19 33.11
CA GLU A 819 -62.66 -26.32 33.71
C GLU A 819 -62.90 -26.16 35.23
N VAL A 820 -61.97 -25.53 35.95
CA VAL A 820 -62.14 -25.19 37.38
C VAL A 820 -63.08 -23.99 37.56
N MET A 821 -63.00 -22.98 36.70
CA MET A 821 -63.90 -21.82 36.71
C MET A 821 -65.35 -22.18 36.34
N GLU A 822 -65.55 -23.20 35.50
CA GLU A 822 -66.87 -23.80 35.22
C GLU A 822 -67.39 -24.64 36.40
N GLN A 823 -66.51 -25.30 37.17
CA GLN A 823 -66.90 -26.13 38.33
C GLN A 823 -67.07 -25.34 39.64
N GLN A 824 -66.46 -24.16 39.77
CA GLN A 824 -66.55 -23.30 40.97
C GLN A 824 -66.71 -21.82 40.59
N PRO A 825 -67.96 -21.33 40.42
CA PRO A 825 -68.22 -19.94 40.00
C PRO A 825 -67.70 -18.89 41.00
N ASP A 826 -67.63 -19.21 42.29
CA ASP A 826 -67.10 -18.31 43.33
C ASP A 826 -65.60 -17.97 43.11
N LEU A 827 -64.83 -18.89 42.53
CA LEU A 827 -63.45 -18.64 42.12
C LEU A 827 -63.36 -17.86 40.80
N GLN A 828 -64.40 -17.89 39.96
CA GLN A 828 -64.37 -17.27 38.62
C GLN A 828 -64.10 -15.77 38.69
N ALA A 829 -64.83 -15.04 39.55
CA ALA A 829 -64.63 -13.60 39.74
C ALA A 829 -63.25 -13.28 40.33
N THR A 830 -62.80 -14.08 41.30
CA THR A 830 -61.50 -13.92 41.97
C THR A 830 -60.33 -14.15 41.00
N LEU A 831 -60.41 -15.17 40.15
CA LEU A 831 -59.41 -15.46 39.11
C LEU A 831 -59.43 -14.41 38.00
N GLN A 832 -60.61 -13.97 37.55
CA GLN A 832 -60.72 -12.88 36.57
C GLN A 832 -60.05 -11.59 37.08
N MET A 833 -60.27 -11.22 38.35
CA MET A 833 -59.60 -10.08 38.97
C MET A 833 -58.07 -10.21 38.92
N TYR A 834 -57.50 -11.38 39.27
CA TYR A 834 -56.05 -11.60 39.23
C TYR A 834 -55.48 -11.62 37.81
N PHE A 835 -56.18 -12.20 36.82
CA PHE A 835 -55.74 -12.16 35.41
C PHE A 835 -55.74 -10.73 34.85
N ILE A 836 -56.74 -9.90 35.23
CA ILE A 836 -56.79 -8.47 34.88
C ILE A 836 -55.64 -7.71 35.56
N GLN A 837 -55.39 -7.92 36.85
CA GLN A 837 -54.26 -7.30 37.57
C GLN A 837 -52.90 -7.69 36.97
N ALA A 838 -52.76 -8.90 36.43
CA ALA A 838 -51.54 -9.39 35.79
C ALA A 838 -51.38 -8.95 34.31
N ASN A 839 -52.36 -8.28 33.70
CA ASN A 839 -52.43 -8.00 32.26
C ASN A 839 -52.29 -9.26 31.37
N ILE A 840 -52.76 -10.41 31.83
CA ILE A 840 -52.75 -11.66 31.06
C ILE A 840 -54.16 -11.90 30.47
N PRO A 841 -54.31 -12.04 29.14
CA PRO A 841 -55.62 -12.23 28.53
C PRO A 841 -56.19 -13.61 28.87
N LEU A 842 -57.41 -13.62 29.41
CA LEU A 842 -58.16 -14.85 29.68
C LEU A 842 -58.53 -15.53 28.35
N SER A 843 -58.09 -16.77 28.14
CA SER A 843 -58.34 -17.49 26.89
C SER A 843 -59.81 -17.88 26.75
N SER A 844 -60.46 -17.47 25.66
CA SER A 844 -61.84 -17.87 25.35
C SER A 844 -61.92 -19.30 24.79
N PRO A 845 -63.01 -20.05 25.02
CA PRO A 845 -63.17 -21.40 24.49
C PRO A 845 -63.35 -21.40 22.97
N ALA A 846 -62.32 -21.83 22.24
CA ALA A 846 -62.32 -21.89 20.77
C ALA A 846 -63.13 -23.10 20.26
N SER A 847 -64.41 -22.90 20.00
CA SER A 847 -65.32 -23.93 19.49
C SER A 847 -65.22 -24.12 17.97
N THR A 848 -64.41 -25.07 17.49
CA THR A 848 -64.73 -25.96 16.33
C THR A 848 -63.62 -26.98 16.05
N PRO A 849 -63.94 -28.22 15.60
CA PRO A 849 -62.95 -29.23 15.26
C PRO A 849 -62.55 -29.18 13.77
N SER A 850 -61.24 -29.21 13.47
CA SER A 850 -60.75 -29.43 12.10
C SER A 850 -60.31 -30.88 11.89
N SER A 851 -61.07 -31.59 11.07
CA SER A 851 -60.70 -32.84 10.42
C SER A 851 -59.27 -32.85 9.86
N ARG A 852 -58.58 -33.99 10.01
CA ARG A 852 -57.84 -34.61 8.90
C ARG A 852 -57.83 -36.13 9.07
N GLN A 853 -58.61 -36.82 8.22
CA GLN A 853 -58.58 -38.28 8.15
C GLN A 853 -57.24 -38.78 7.60
N SER A 854 -56.82 -39.95 8.06
CA SER A 854 -55.73 -40.73 7.48
C SER A 854 -56.12 -41.32 6.13
N SER A 855 -55.27 -41.17 5.10
CA SER A 855 -55.46 -41.84 3.82
C SER A 855 -54.14 -42.42 3.26
N LYS A 856 -53.93 -43.71 3.56
CA LYS A 856 -53.18 -44.72 2.77
C LYS A 856 -51.68 -44.49 2.48
N THR A 857 -50.89 -45.46 2.94
CA THR A 857 -49.93 -46.31 2.18
C THR A 857 -49.76 -46.00 0.67
N SER A 858 -48.58 -46.14 0.06
CA SER A 858 -47.48 -47.09 0.36
C SER A 858 -46.10 -46.58 -0.10
N SER A 859 -45.01 -47.23 0.36
CA SER A 859 -43.64 -46.99 -0.10
C SER A 859 -43.30 -47.74 -1.40
N ALA A 860 -42.40 -47.18 -2.23
CA ALA A 860 -41.64 -47.92 -3.25
C ALA A 860 -40.45 -47.08 -3.81
N ARG A 861 -39.26 -47.24 -3.23
CA ARG A 861 -37.92 -47.12 -3.86
C ARG A 861 -36.85 -47.36 -2.79
N SER A 862 -36.53 -48.61 -2.47
CA SER A 862 -35.57 -49.47 -3.20
C SER A 862 -34.12 -49.04 -2.99
N SER A 863 -33.50 -49.57 -1.94
CA SER A 863 -32.04 -49.64 -1.81
C SER A 863 -31.48 -50.63 -2.84
N ALA A 864 -30.32 -50.29 -3.41
CA ALA A 864 -29.46 -51.22 -4.14
C ALA A 864 -28.07 -51.21 -3.46
N SER A 865 -27.40 -52.35 -3.40
CA SER A 865 -26.16 -52.51 -2.64
C SER A 865 -24.89 -52.29 -3.47
N LEU A 866 -23.90 -51.72 -2.79
CA LEU A 866 -22.54 -52.25 -2.77
C LEU A 866 -22.22 -52.41 -1.28
N ARG A 867 -22.05 -53.60 -0.72
CA ARG A 867 -21.71 -54.90 -1.32
C ARG A 867 -22.60 -56.02 -0.77
#